data_AF-A0A819IIL2-F1
#
_entry.id   AF-A0A819IIL2-F1
#
_cell.length_a   1.000
_cell.length_b   1.000
_cell.length_c   1.000
_cell.angle_alpha   90.00
_cell.angle_beta   90.00
_cell.angle_gamma   90.00
#
_symmetry.space_group_name_H-M   'P 1'
#
loop_
_entity.id
_entity.type
_entity.pdbx_description
1 polymer ?
#
loop_
_entity_poly.entity_id
_entity_poly.type
_entity_poly.pdbx_seq_one_letter_code
_entity_poly.pdbx_strand_id
1 'polypeptide(L)'
;IYLHNPRGSNNRHNEQTRERANPKLSFDSQNNNRGGYNVGDNGTMYYYSNSILPIQWTNQHSCNDVNADCTILFQYTCSDTLRDGKSTVTIPLSVDGENNSTYRLTEDLTSYLNCGVRSRNKNLFTANQPLQGNSSNYTRQNPGGTRYGYECPEERDYYPYWQPTNWIDIAILTNRQDLCSYYRQNSQNVQSRFACTFVTKADLMKAHDLKIILPNNKEACETFNNPLLNGIKPRWIEFPSHNQPPPECYAPSYTRENHLGDVYGSDMPVFNWTLPNISAKKCVLRVRYNISTGDYDGWNTSSTSNNGNLYIMKEFFPNESIAERRGYRYQTNPEIKLFDSIDLTFQLAINTAQYGRVFQDRSFIFEIRQRPSEYQDKPIYNLNVRGRRGNIVQVYPAVEYDFVPNRLEIPPNSYVHIQWIGSNTTPQGDGQGNQQIDRNNLLLLTNRMVNPNWNQFEYLNSTGLLTANIPALLNQTNFLNLSLNDRRRLAASGQNTDPLLYNASAYFDLGARLISAESAGVYHYVSTRNNDFSNRDQKGRVIVQPFQFKYQLIGQNTHTMKLENAVLTFPANCVNKTISVKFSQFSRDQLSKILPKNGQNIVAKETLFDNVYVIEPHEHRFSSNIEFEIPLKEFNDNEKNIDVLQFEPRNGVYLKLPTTFDTNNRMLKFRSDTAGVFVFVERSSSPIWIAGVVIPIVLIIIIVISTIVYFKFSPNSISFRMLAVCVVTPIFLVTMEIFNHGKEQTFYEYRNRILHYHSFDILELRRKPCQATKKYS
;
A
#
# COMPACT_ATOMS: atom_id res chain seq x y z
N ILE A 1 -7.29 -6.34 17.20
CA ILE A 1 -7.40 -5.80 15.83
C ILE A 1 -8.85 -5.79 15.41
N TYR A 2 -9.31 -4.77 14.70
CA TYR A 2 -10.70 -4.67 14.25
C TYR A 2 -10.77 -4.29 12.79
N LEU A 3 -11.58 -5.01 12.01
CA LEU A 3 -11.69 -4.81 10.57
C LEU A 3 -12.87 -3.86 10.26
N HIS A 4 -12.65 -2.87 9.39
CA HIS A 4 -13.63 -1.82 9.06
C HIS A 4 -14.17 -1.92 7.64
N ASN A 5 -13.34 -2.33 6.67
CA ASN A 5 -13.77 -2.60 5.30
C ASN A 5 -13.03 -3.81 4.71
N PRO A 6 -13.75 -4.80 4.15
CA PRO A 6 -15.16 -5.10 4.41
C PRO A 6 -15.46 -5.20 5.91
N ARG A 7 -16.69 -4.93 6.35
CA ARG A 7 -17.02 -4.80 7.78
C ARG A 7 -16.68 -6.05 8.58
N GLY A 8 -15.90 -5.89 9.65
CA GLY A 8 -15.51 -6.92 10.61
C GLY A 8 -16.57 -7.24 11.64
N SER A 9 -16.80 -8.52 11.88
CA SER A 9 -17.87 -8.98 12.76
C SER A 9 -17.44 -9.10 14.22
N ASN A 10 -16.19 -9.45 14.52
CA ASN A 10 -15.71 -9.69 15.88
C ASN A 10 -16.62 -10.65 16.69
N ASN A 11 -17.16 -11.70 16.06
CA ASN A 11 -18.22 -12.61 16.57
C ASN A 11 -19.57 -11.97 16.89
N ARG A 12 -19.76 -10.72 16.50
CA ARG A 12 -21.07 -10.07 16.51
C ARG A 12 -21.86 -10.48 15.27
N HIS A 13 -23.18 -10.48 15.40
CA HIS A 13 -24.14 -10.82 14.38
C HIS A 13 -25.34 -9.84 14.42
N ASN A 14 -26.50 -10.21 14.95
CA ASN A 14 -27.72 -9.39 14.98
C ASN A 14 -28.12 -9.03 16.43
N GLU A 15 -27.15 -8.81 17.31
CA GLU A 15 -27.42 -8.46 18.70
C GLU A 15 -27.98 -7.03 18.84
N GLN A 16 -28.94 -6.88 19.75
CA GLN A 16 -29.51 -5.57 20.14
C GLN A 16 -28.59 -4.80 21.09
N THR A 17 -27.64 -5.46 21.75
CA THR A 17 -26.65 -4.83 22.64
C THR A 17 -25.36 -4.51 21.88
N ARG A 18 -24.52 -3.64 22.44
CA ARG A 18 -23.25 -3.20 21.80
C ARG A 18 -22.17 -4.27 21.84
N GLU A 19 -22.23 -5.12 22.85
CA GLU A 19 -21.34 -6.25 23.07
C GLU A 19 -21.68 -7.37 22.09
N ARG A 20 -20.67 -8.08 21.61
CA ARG A 20 -20.89 -9.45 21.13
C ARG A 20 -21.46 -10.28 22.29
N ALA A 21 -22.61 -10.91 22.10
CA ALA A 21 -23.23 -11.70 23.16
C ALA A 21 -22.55 -13.05 23.34
N ASN A 22 -22.04 -13.61 22.24
CA ASN A 22 -21.38 -14.91 22.24
C ASN A 22 -19.95 -14.79 21.66
N PRO A 23 -18.91 -14.71 22.51
CA PRO A 23 -17.53 -14.66 22.03
C PRO A 23 -17.07 -15.95 21.33
N LYS A 24 -17.84 -17.04 21.44
CA LYS A 24 -17.56 -18.36 20.85
C LYS A 24 -18.34 -18.61 19.56
N LEU A 25 -18.99 -17.60 18.99
CA LEU A 25 -19.88 -17.76 17.83
C LEU A 25 -19.16 -18.46 16.66
N SER A 26 -18.00 -17.95 16.25
CA SER A 26 -17.33 -18.40 15.02
C SER A 26 -15.81 -18.56 15.13
N PHE A 27 -15.12 -17.73 15.91
CA PHE A 27 -13.65 -17.75 16.05
C PHE A 27 -13.22 -17.11 17.37
N ASP A 28 -11.98 -17.26 17.81
CA ASP A 28 -11.47 -16.52 18.97
C ASP A 28 -10.73 -15.26 18.54
N SER A 29 -11.45 -14.14 18.62
CA SER A 29 -10.93 -12.83 18.21
C SER A 29 -9.79 -12.29 19.09
N GLN A 30 -9.72 -12.72 20.37
CA GLN A 30 -8.95 -12.09 21.45
C GLN A 30 -9.21 -10.57 21.68
N ASN A 31 -10.16 -9.97 20.97
CA ASN A 31 -10.49 -8.55 21.07
C ASN A 31 -11.45 -8.25 22.22
N ASN A 32 -11.63 -6.97 22.55
CA ASN A 32 -12.71 -6.53 23.43
C ASN A 32 -14.11 -6.79 22.85
N ASN A 33 -15.11 -6.92 23.73
CA ASN A 33 -16.46 -7.35 23.37
C ASN A 33 -17.24 -6.35 22.49
N ARG A 34 -16.94 -5.06 22.54
CA ARG A 34 -17.65 -4.00 21.78
C ARG A 34 -16.95 -3.64 20.46
N GLY A 35 -16.44 -4.67 19.78
CA GLY A 35 -15.52 -4.54 18.65
C GLY A 35 -16.11 -4.74 17.25
N GLY A 36 -17.31 -5.29 17.14
CA GLY A 36 -17.89 -5.77 15.88
C GLY A 36 -19.04 -4.94 15.34
N TYR A 37 -19.24 -5.02 14.02
CA TYR A 37 -20.46 -4.55 13.34
C TYR A 37 -21.54 -5.62 13.37
N ASN A 38 -22.81 -5.20 13.29
CA ASN A 38 -23.90 -6.13 13.04
C ASN A 38 -23.94 -6.56 11.57
N VAL A 39 -24.48 -7.75 11.32
CA VAL A 39 -24.66 -8.32 9.98
C VAL A 39 -25.56 -7.40 9.14
N GLY A 40 -25.28 -7.35 7.85
CA GLY A 40 -26.08 -6.58 6.91
C GLY A 40 -27.46 -7.20 6.64
N ASP A 41 -28.47 -6.36 6.46
CA ASP A 41 -29.83 -6.79 6.14
C ASP A 41 -30.14 -6.72 4.64
N ASN A 42 -30.88 -7.72 4.13
CA ASN A 42 -31.47 -7.75 2.79
C ASN A 42 -30.47 -7.52 1.63
N GLY A 43 -29.25 -8.05 1.76
CA GLY A 43 -28.26 -8.02 0.69
C GLY A 43 -26.94 -8.68 1.07
N THR A 44 -26.06 -8.80 0.09
CA THR A 44 -24.68 -9.27 0.25
C THR A 44 -23.80 -8.35 -0.58
N MET A 45 -22.77 -7.77 0.04
CA MET A 45 -21.77 -6.98 -0.68
C MET A 45 -21.10 -7.85 -1.73
N TYR A 46 -20.83 -7.31 -2.91
CA TYR A 46 -20.10 -8.03 -3.94
C TYR A 46 -19.02 -7.15 -4.54
N TYR A 47 -17.94 -7.75 -5.00
CA TYR A 47 -16.88 -7.03 -5.67
C TYR A 47 -16.55 -7.71 -6.99
N TYR A 48 -16.19 -6.92 -7.99
CA TYR A 48 -15.75 -7.49 -9.27
C TYR A 48 -14.34 -8.07 -9.11
N SER A 49 -14.06 -9.19 -9.80
CA SER A 49 -12.71 -9.74 -9.93
C SER A 49 -11.72 -8.64 -10.35
N ASN A 50 -10.46 -8.70 -9.91
CA ASN A 50 -9.42 -7.69 -10.19
C ASN A 50 -9.74 -6.25 -9.73
N SER A 51 -10.88 -5.97 -9.09
CA SER A 51 -11.17 -4.64 -8.54
C SER A 51 -10.33 -4.37 -7.29
N ILE A 52 -10.13 -3.09 -6.98
CA ILE A 52 -9.31 -2.66 -5.84
C ILE A 52 -10.24 -2.47 -4.64
N LEU A 53 -10.07 -3.30 -3.62
CA LEU A 53 -10.80 -3.25 -2.37
C LEU A 53 -9.88 -2.70 -1.27
N PRO A 54 -10.16 -1.50 -0.74
CA PRO A 54 -9.40 -0.96 0.39
C PRO A 54 -9.74 -1.72 1.66
N ILE A 55 -8.80 -2.55 2.14
CA ILE A 55 -8.89 -3.17 3.45
C ILE A 55 -8.49 -2.14 4.50
N GLN A 56 -9.42 -1.77 5.37
CA GLN A 56 -9.18 -0.81 6.46
C GLN A 56 -9.37 -1.49 7.82
N TRP A 57 -8.50 -1.20 8.78
CA TRP A 57 -8.57 -1.78 10.12
C TRP A 57 -8.06 -0.80 11.20
N THR A 58 -8.19 -1.20 12.46
CA THR A 58 -7.53 -0.56 13.61
C THR A 58 -6.89 -1.62 14.50
N ASN A 59 -5.72 -1.35 15.08
CA ASN A 59 -5.02 -2.25 15.99
C ASN A 59 -4.60 -1.53 17.27
N GLN A 60 -4.90 -2.11 18.43
CA GLN A 60 -4.73 -1.42 19.71
C GLN A 60 -3.28 -1.13 20.07
N HIS A 61 -2.39 -2.09 19.83
CA HIS A 61 -0.97 -1.94 20.10
C HIS A 61 -0.24 -1.39 18.88
N SER A 62 1.04 -1.03 19.04
CA SER A 62 1.81 -0.41 17.97
C SER A 62 2.24 -1.40 16.88
N CYS A 63 2.65 -0.84 15.76
CA CYS A 63 3.18 -1.55 14.61
C CYS A 63 4.14 -0.59 13.88
N ASN A 64 5.24 -1.12 13.32
CA ASN A 64 6.37 -0.34 12.83
C ASN A 64 6.90 0.68 13.88
N ASP A 65 6.86 0.30 15.15
CA ASP A 65 7.31 1.05 16.33
C ASP A 65 8.35 0.21 17.08
N VAL A 66 9.21 0.83 17.89
CA VAL A 66 10.27 0.17 18.67
C VAL A 66 9.73 -0.70 19.80
N ASN A 67 8.49 -0.45 20.25
CA ASN A 67 7.92 -1.11 21.43
C ASN A 67 7.35 -2.51 21.18
N ALA A 68 7.11 -2.88 19.92
CA ALA A 68 6.45 -4.15 19.59
C ALA A 68 6.97 -4.74 18.26
N ASP A 69 7.22 -6.05 18.25
CA ASP A 69 7.30 -6.79 16.99
C ASP A 69 5.87 -7.10 16.52
N CYS A 70 5.56 -6.67 15.31
CA CYS A 70 4.22 -6.65 14.75
C CYS A 70 4.20 -7.39 13.41
N THR A 71 3.21 -8.27 13.24
CA THR A 71 2.86 -8.86 11.95
C THR A 71 1.34 -8.87 11.76
N ILE A 72 0.87 -8.19 10.71
CA ILE A 72 -0.52 -8.19 10.28
C ILE A 72 -0.63 -9.05 9.01
N LEU A 73 -1.48 -10.07 9.04
CA LEU A 73 -1.69 -10.99 7.93
C LEU A 73 -3.13 -10.90 7.44
N PHE A 74 -3.29 -10.63 6.14
CA PHE A 74 -4.57 -10.66 5.45
C PHE A 74 -4.73 -11.97 4.71
N GLN A 75 -5.87 -12.61 4.89
CA GLN A 75 -6.21 -13.88 4.27
C GLN A 75 -7.67 -13.89 3.84
N TYR A 76 -8.00 -14.70 2.85
CA TYR A 76 -9.40 -14.96 2.49
C TYR A 76 -9.63 -16.44 2.25
N THR A 77 -10.88 -16.84 2.29
CA THR A 77 -11.31 -18.16 1.81
C THR A 77 -12.67 -18.03 1.15
N CYS A 78 -12.94 -18.89 0.18
CA CYS A 78 -14.22 -18.95 -0.52
C CYS A 78 -14.70 -20.40 -0.59
N SER A 79 -15.96 -20.64 -0.24
CA SER A 79 -16.58 -21.96 -0.31
C SER A 79 -18.09 -21.84 -0.26
N ASP A 80 -18.79 -22.71 -0.99
CA ASP A 80 -20.25 -22.69 -1.07
C ASP A 80 -20.94 -23.01 0.27
N THR A 81 -20.20 -23.55 1.23
CA THR A 81 -20.71 -23.85 2.58
C THR A 81 -20.73 -22.64 3.50
N LEU A 82 -19.89 -21.62 3.24
CA LEU A 82 -19.74 -20.45 4.10
C LEU A 82 -21.04 -19.66 4.16
N ARG A 83 -21.30 -19.06 5.32
CA ARG A 83 -22.53 -18.30 5.60
C ARG A 83 -22.43 -17.53 6.90
N ASP A 84 -23.13 -16.41 6.99
CA ASP A 84 -23.28 -15.66 8.24
C ASP A 84 -24.33 -16.29 9.16
N GLY A 85 -25.32 -16.98 8.60
CA GLY A 85 -26.42 -17.58 9.37
C GLY A 85 -27.42 -16.54 9.88
N LYS A 86 -28.24 -16.95 10.84
CA LYS A 86 -29.20 -16.07 11.56
C LYS A 86 -29.08 -16.20 13.08
N SER A 87 -28.43 -17.26 13.56
CA SER A 87 -28.28 -17.57 14.98
C SER A 87 -27.09 -16.86 15.59
N THR A 88 -27.24 -16.43 16.84
CA THR A 88 -26.17 -15.96 17.73
C THR A 88 -25.56 -17.09 18.58
N VAL A 89 -26.03 -18.32 18.40
CA VAL A 89 -25.53 -19.52 19.10
C VAL A 89 -24.38 -20.15 18.31
N THR A 90 -23.37 -20.64 19.03
CA THR A 90 -22.26 -21.39 18.44
C THR A 90 -22.78 -22.65 17.75
N ILE A 91 -22.33 -22.87 16.51
CA ILE A 91 -22.68 -24.07 15.73
C ILE A 91 -22.43 -25.37 16.53
N PRO A 92 -23.37 -26.31 16.61
CA PRO A 92 -23.13 -27.63 17.22
C PRO A 92 -22.03 -28.38 16.49
N LEU A 93 -21.20 -29.15 17.22
CA LEU A 93 -20.15 -29.98 16.61
C LEU A 93 -20.76 -31.26 16.03
N SER A 94 -21.35 -31.16 14.84
CA SER A 94 -21.96 -32.30 14.15
C SER A 94 -22.16 -32.00 12.66
N VAL A 95 -22.38 -33.06 11.87
CA VAL A 95 -22.76 -32.95 10.45
C VAL A 95 -24.09 -32.18 10.31
N ASP A 96 -25.06 -32.43 11.18
CA ASP A 96 -26.34 -31.71 11.17
C ASP A 96 -26.16 -30.22 11.47
N GLY A 97 -25.25 -29.87 12.38
CA GLY A 97 -24.88 -28.48 12.66
C GLY A 97 -24.29 -27.79 11.44
N GLU A 98 -23.35 -28.46 10.75
CA GLU A 98 -22.73 -27.96 9.51
C GLU A 98 -23.72 -27.80 8.35
N ASN A 99 -24.69 -28.69 8.23
CA ASN A 99 -25.73 -28.63 7.19
C ASN A 99 -26.84 -27.62 7.50
N ASN A 100 -26.98 -27.22 8.77
CA ASN A 100 -28.00 -26.26 9.17
C ASN A 100 -27.55 -24.82 8.85
N SER A 101 -28.22 -24.21 7.86
CA SER A 101 -27.95 -22.86 7.37
C SER A 101 -28.22 -21.75 8.38
N THR A 102 -28.87 -22.05 9.51
CA THR A 102 -29.15 -21.08 10.58
C THR A 102 -27.89 -20.67 11.32
N TYR A 103 -26.90 -21.55 11.43
CA TYR A 103 -25.64 -21.24 12.12
C TYR A 103 -24.64 -20.56 11.19
N ARG A 104 -23.84 -19.67 11.79
CA ARG A 104 -22.67 -19.09 11.12
C ARG A 104 -21.62 -20.16 10.87
N LEU A 105 -21.04 -20.15 9.67
CA LEU A 105 -19.96 -21.05 9.28
C LEU A 105 -18.92 -20.28 8.46
N THR A 106 -17.73 -20.08 9.04
CA THR A 106 -16.58 -19.47 8.35
C THR A 106 -15.45 -20.45 8.06
N GLU A 107 -15.49 -21.65 8.65
CA GLU A 107 -14.56 -22.76 8.48
C GLU A 107 -15.35 -24.06 8.57
N ASP A 108 -15.00 -25.09 7.80
CA ASP A 108 -15.76 -26.35 7.74
C ASP A 108 -15.43 -27.31 8.89
N LEU A 109 -16.34 -28.27 9.10
CA LEU A 109 -16.22 -29.27 10.16
C LEU A 109 -15.01 -30.18 9.95
N THR A 110 -14.68 -30.55 8.71
CA THR A 110 -13.55 -31.43 8.40
C THR A 110 -12.24 -30.83 8.87
N SER A 111 -12.05 -29.53 8.66
CA SER A 111 -10.87 -28.78 9.05
C SER A 111 -10.72 -28.72 10.57
N TYR A 112 -11.83 -28.48 11.28
CA TYR A 112 -11.85 -28.51 12.75
C TYR A 112 -11.57 -29.91 13.32
N LEU A 113 -12.19 -30.96 12.78
CA LEU A 113 -11.97 -32.34 13.23
C LEU A 113 -10.51 -32.74 13.02
N ASN A 114 -9.92 -32.40 11.88
CA ASN A 114 -8.50 -32.60 11.62
C ASN A 114 -7.62 -31.91 12.66
N CYS A 115 -7.92 -30.66 13.01
CA CYS A 115 -7.23 -29.95 14.09
C CYS A 115 -7.38 -30.66 15.45
N GLY A 116 -8.59 -31.14 15.74
CA GLY A 116 -8.91 -31.79 17.02
C GLY A 116 -8.27 -33.16 17.21
N VAL A 117 -8.05 -33.93 16.14
CA VAL A 117 -7.37 -35.24 16.21
C VAL A 117 -5.86 -35.13 15.98
N ARG A 118 -5.34 -34.06 15.38
CA ARG A 118 -3.91 -33.93 15.11
C ARG A 118 -3.13 -33.61 16.38
N SER A 119 -2.01 -34.29 16.60
CA SER A 119 -1.04 -33.92 17.64
C SER A 119 -0.50 -32.52 17.36
N ARG A 120 -0.60 -31.64 18.37
CA ARG A 120 0.02 -30.31 18.31
C ARG A 120 1.52 -30.40 18.02
N ASN A 121 2.09 -29.31 17.53
CA ASN A 121 3.52 -29.15 17.46
C ASN A 121 4.09 -28.94 18.87
N LYS A 122 4.85 -29.93 19.35
CA LYS A 122 5.43 -29.93 20.70
C LYS A 122 6.64 -28.99 20.82
N ASN A 123 7.19 -28.49 19.71
CA ASN A 123 8.31 -27.55 19.73
C ASN A 123 7.88 -26.10 19.98
N LEU A 124 6.57 -25.82 19.98
CA LEU A 124 6.05 -24.46 20.18
C LEU A 124 6.22 -23.97 21.62
N PHE A 125 6.62 -22.72 21.76
CA PHE A 125 6.74 -22.05 23.05
C PHE A 125 5.36 -21.86 23.71
N THR A 126 5.22 -22.34 24.94
CA THR A 126 4.01 -22.21 25.77
C THR A 126 4.22 -21.40 27.03
N ALA A 127 5.42 -20.83 27.20
CA ALA A 127 5.83 -20.16 28.43
C ALA A 127 5.58 -21.08 29.63
N ASN A 128 4.73 -20.67 30.57
CA ASN A 128 4.31 -21.41 31.76
C ASN A 128 2.87 -21.94 31.69
N GLN A 129 2.22 -21.91 30.51
CA GLN A 129 0.81 -22.31 30.38
C GLN A 129 0.68 -23.85 30.40
N PRO A 130 -0.05 -24.43 31.40
CA PRO A 130 -0.30 -25.86 31.43
C PRO A 130 -1.42 -26.21 30.45
N LEU A 131 -1.06 -26.91 29.38
CA LEU A 131 -2.02 -27.35 28.36
C LEU A 131 -2.80 -28.56 28.86
N GLN A 132 -4.12 -28.56 28.64
CA GLN A 132 -5.02 -29.62 29.10
C GLN A 132 -5.15 -30.78 28.11
N GLY A 133 -4.41 -30.74 26.99
CA GLY A 133 -4.44 -31.79 25.98
C GLY A 133 -3.33 -31.66 24.95
N ASN A 134 -3.25 -32.67 24.08
CA ASN A 134 -2.13 -32.87 23.15
C ASN A 134 -2.51 -32.64 21.67
N SER A 135 -3.73 -32.22 21.36
CA SER A 135 -4.11 -31.89 19.98
C SER A 135 -3.82 -30.43 19.62
N SER A 136 -3.88 -30.09 18.33
CA SER A 136 -3.75 -28.72 17.82
C SER A 136 -4.84 -27.75 18.31
N ASN A 137 -5.84 -28.23 19.07
CA ASN A 137 -6.80 -27.37 19.78
C ASN A 137 -6.21 -26.67 21.00
N TYR A 138 -5.14 -27.22 21.57
CA TYR A 138 -4.52 -26.71 22.79
C TYR A 138 -3.30 -25.89 22.40
N THR A 139 -3.33 -24.59 22.65
CA THR A 139 -2.20 -23.66 22.41
C THR A 139 -1.90 -22.85 23.66
N ARG A 140 -0.84 -22.03 23.63
CA ARG A 140 -0.55 -21.10 24.75
C ARG A 140 -1.71 -20.13 25.00
N GLN A 141 -2.39 -19.67 23.96
CA GLN A 141 -3.53 -18.76 24.07
C GLN A 141 -4.88 -19.47 24.25
N ASN A 142 -4.94 -20.79 24.03
CA ASN A 142 -6.11 -21.62 24.29
C ASN A 142 -5.75 -22.91 25.06
N PRO A 143 -5.22 -22.80 26.29
CA PRO A 143 -4.66 -23.95 27.02
C PRO A 143 -5.72 -24.98 27.44
N GLY A 144 -6.98 -24.55 27.56
CA GLY A 144 -8.12 -25.43 27.86
C GLY A 144 -8.82 -26.02 26.64
N GLY A 145 -8.36 -25.73 25.41
CA GLY A 145 -8.98 -26.27 24.20
C GLY A 145 -10.43 -25.81 24.00
N THR A 146 -10.76 -24.58 24.42
CA THR A 146 -12.11 -24.03 24.24
C THR A 146 -12.44 -23.94 22.76
N ARG A 147 -13.64 -24.39 22.38
CA ARG A 147 -14.12 -24.35 20.99
C ARG A 147 -14.74 -22.99 20.65
N TYR A 148 -14.33 -22.44 19.50
CA TYR A 148 -14.87 -21.22 18.91
C TYR A 148 -15.28 -21.53 17.48
N GLY A 149 -16.59 -21.72 17.25
CA GLY A 149 -17.08 -22.26 15.98
C GLY A 149 -16.32 -23.54 15.58
N TYR A 150 -15.72 -23.50 14.38
CA TYR A 150 -14.85 -24.55 13.82
C TYR A 150 -13.42 -24.03 13.54
N GLU A 151 -12.97 -23.04 14.30
CA GLU A 151 -11.59 -22.56 14.22
C GLU A 151 -10.57 -23.58 14.75
N CYS A 152 -9.43 -23.68 14.08
CA CYS A 152 -8.23 -24.36 14.59
C CYS A 152 -7.29 -23.38 15.33
N PRO A 153 -7.15 -23.47 16.66
CA PRO A 153 -6.32 -22.55 17.45
C PRO A 153 -4.84 -22.51 17.05
N GLU A 154 -4.22 -23.66 16.75
CA GLU A 154 -2.82 -23.69 16.30
C GLU A 154 -2.62 -23.01 14.94
N GLU A 155 -3.59 -23.12 14.03
CA GLU A 155 -3.56 -22.43 12.73
C GLU A 155 -3.68 -20.92 12.90
N ARG A 156 -4.55 -20.47 13.82
CA ARG A 156 -4.70 -19.06 14.18
C ARG A 156 -3.39 -18.49 14.74
N ASP A 157 -2.80 -19.17 15.72
CA ASP A 157 -1.69 -18.65 16.53
C ASP A 157 -0.34 -18.60 15.80
N TYR A 158 -0.13 -19.45 14.80
CA TYR A 158 1.18 -19.61 14.16
C TYR A 158 1.13 -19.43 12.64
N TYR A 159 2.14 -18.75 12.11
CA TYR A 159 2.28 -18.48 10.68
C TYR A 159 3.77 -18.48 10.27
N PRO A 160 4.12 -19.04 9.09
CA PRO A 160 3.29 -19.85 8.20
C PRO A 160 2.88 -21.16 8.86
N TYR A 161 1.64 -21.58 8.61
CA TYR A 161 1.15 -22.83 9.21
C TYR A 161 1.72 -24.03 8.45
N TRP A 162 2.33 -24.97 9.18
CA TRP A 162 3.00 -26.16 8.63
C TRP A 162 2.04 -27.31 8.30
N GLN A 163 0.75 -27.15 8.60
CA GLN A 163 -0.31 -28.10 8.28
C GLN A 163 -1.28 -27.48 7.26
N PRO A 164 -2.18 -28.29 6.66
CA PRO A 164 -3.17 -27.76 5.72
C PRO A 164 -4.07 -26.70 6.38
N THR A 165 -4.30 -25.61 5.65
CA THR A 165 -5.25 -24.54 5.97
C THR A 165 -6.14 -24.26 4.75
N ASN A 166 -7.35 -23.73 5.00
CA ASN A 166 -8.27 -23.26 3.95
C ASN A 166 -8.07 -21.78 3.60
N TRP A 167 -7.19 -21.10 4.33
CA TRP A 167 -6.96 -19.67 4.21
C TRP A 167 -5.87 -19.37 3.19
N ILE A 168 -6.24 -18.62 2.15
CA ILE A 168 -5.32 -18.14 1.10
C ILE A 168 -4.71 -16.82 1.58
N ASP A 169 -3.38 -16.73 1.53
CA ASP A 169 -2.65 -15.55 1.99
C ASP A 169 -2.70 -14.43 0.94
N ILE A 170 -3.07 -13.22 1.36
CA ILE A 170 -3.11 -12.02 0.50
C ILE A 170 -1.81 -11.24 0.68
N ALA A 171 -1.56 -10.78 1.90
CA ALA A 171 -0.42 -9.92 2.22
C ALA A 171 -0.04 -10.03 3.69
N ILE A 172 1.25 -9.83 3.96
CA ILE A 172 1.87 -9.83 5.28
C ILE A 172 2.53 -8.46 5.48
N LEU A 173 2.05 -7.71 6.46
CA LEU A 173 2.66 -6.46 6.88
C LEU A 173 3.43 -6.70 8.17
N THR A 174 4.76 -6.75 8.12
CA THR A 174 5.61 -7.17 9.26
C THR A 174 6.78 -6.22 9.53
N ASN A 175 7.14 -6.04 10.80
CA ASN A 175 8.37 -5.33 11.17
C ASN A 175 9.63 -6.11 10.74
N ARG A 176 9.53 -7.44 10.66
CA ARG A 176 10.59 -8.37 10.28
C ARG A 176 10.67 -8.57 8.78
N GLN A 177 11.03 -7.51 8.06
CA GLN A 177 11.18 -7.55 6.60
C GLN A 177 12.22 -8.59 6.14
N ASP A 178 13.20 -8.91 6.98
CA ASP A 178 14.16 -10.00 6.79
C ASP A 178 13.48 -11.37 6.61
N LEU A 179 12.29 -11.57 7.19
CA LEU A 179 11.53 -12.81 7.08
C LEU A 179 10.59 -12.86 5.85
N CYS A 180 10.50 -11.78 5.07
CA CYS A 180 9.58 -11.76 3.92
C CYS A 180 9.84 -12.89 2.91
N SER A 181 11.11 -13.18 2.60
CA SER A 181 11.48 -14.30 1.71
C SER A 181 11.02 -15.63 2.28
N TYR A 182 11.21 -15.83 3.59
CA TYR A 182 10.75 -17.04 4.28
C TYR A 182 9.23 -17.17 4.21
N TYR A 183 8.47 -16.13 4.55
CA TYR A 183 7.01 -16.19 4.53
C TYR A 183 6.44 -16.48 3.13
N ARG A 184 7.00 -15.84 2.10
CA ARG A 184 6.57 -16.02 0.71
C ARG A 184 6.78 -17.44 0.22
N GLN A 185 7.93 -18.03 0.54
CA GLN A 185 8.29 -19.39 0.13
C GLN A 185 7.54 -20.46 0.93
N ASN A 186 7.24 -20.17 2.20
CA ASN A 186 6.60 -21.12 3.10
C ASN A 186 5.09 -20.90 3.24
N SER A 187 4.44 -20.07 2.41
CA SER A 187 2.99 -19.97 2.35
C SER A 187 2.38 -21.18 1.64
N GLN A 188 1.20 -21.65 2.08
CA GLN A 188 0.46 -22.71 1.37
C GLN A 188 -0.04 -22.25 -0.02
N ASN A 189 0.03 -20.95 -0.33
CA ASN A 189 -0.21 -20.45 -1.68
C ASN A 189 0.66 -21.18 -2.73
N VAL A 190 1.94 -21.42 -2.38
CA VAL A 190 2.97 -21.97 -3.29
C VAL A 190 3.58 -23.29 -2.83
N GLN A 191 3.42 -23.66 -1.56
CA GLN A 191 4.02 -24.88 -0.99
C GLN A 191 2.92 -25.85 -0.53
N SER A 192 3.01 -27.12 -0.92
CA SER A 192 2.10 -28.15 -0.43
C SER A 192 2.28 -28.43 1.07
N ARG A 193 1.29 -29.11 1.64
CA ARG A 193 1.26 -29.53 3.04
C ARG A 193 1.00 -31.01 3.14
N PHE A 194 1.43 -31.62 4.24
CA PHE A 194 1.17 -33.03 4.49
C PHE A 194 0.58 -33.21 5.87
N ALA A 195 -0.37 -34.12 5.99
CA ALA A 195 -0.99 -34.45 7.28
C ALA A 195 -1.37 -35.93 7.36
N CYS A 196 -1.33 -36.45 8.58
CA CYS A 196 -1.96 -37.72 8.94
C CYS A 196 -3.45 -37.48 9.18
N THR A 197 -4.33 -38.06 8.37
CA THR A 197 -5.79 -37.86 8.45
C THR A 197 -6.54 -39.13 8.07
N PHE A 198 -7.81 -39.22 8.46
CA PHE A 198 -8.74 -40.16 7.83
C PHE A 198 -9.33 -39.55 6.55
N VAL A 199 -9.71 -40.42 5.61
CA VAL A 199 -10.26 -40.01 4.30
C VAL A 199 -11.71 -39.56 4.43
N THR A 200 -12.48 -40.19 5.32
CA THR A 200 -13.90 -39.88 5.49
C THR A 200 -14.12 -38.98 6.72
N LYS A 201 -15.12 -38.10 6.62
CA LYS A 201 -15.57 -37.25 7.74
C LYS A 201 -16.12 -38.10 8.90
N ALA A 202 -16.76 -39.23 8.61
CA ALA A 202 -17.28 -40.15 9.61
C ALA A 202 -16.15 -40.76 10.46
N ASP A 203 -15.05 -41.18 9.83
CA ASP A 203 -13.88 -41.69 10.54
C ASP A 203 -13.21 -40.60 11.39
N LEU A 204 -13.13 -39.37 10.87
CA LEU A 204 -12.64 -38.21 11.63
C LEU A 204 -13.51 -37.91 12.86
N MET A 205 -14.85 -37.95 12.73
CA MET A 205 -15.76 -37.79 13.87
C MET A 205 -15.57 -38.91 14.88
N LYS A 206 -15.54 -40.17 14.42
CA LYS A 206 -15.29 -41.33 15.30
C LYS A 206 -13.97 -41.18 16.06
N ALA A 207 -12.90 -40.79 15.38
CA ALA A 207 -11.60 -40.56 15.98
C ALA A 207 -11.64 -39.40 17.00
N HIS A 208 -12.32 -38.31 16.67
CA HIS A 208 -12.53 -37.17 17.57
C HIS A 208 -13.28 -37.59 18.85
N ASP A 209 -14.39 -38.31 18.72
CA ASP A 209 -15.23 -38.73 19.85
C ASP A 209 -14.51 -39.73 20.76
N LEU A 210 -13.67 -40.59 20.17
CA LEU A 210 -12.77 -41.49 20.87
C LEU A 210 -11.50 -40.79 21.40
N LYS A 211 -11.35 -39.48 21.20
CA LYS A 211 -10.18 -38.66 21.60
C LYS A 211 -8.85 -39.20 21.07
N ILE A 212 -8.88 -39.75 19.85
CA ILE A 212 -7.69 -40.28 19.18
C ILE A 212 -6.81 -39.12 18.72
N ILE A 213 -5.51 -39.23 19.02
CA ILE A 213 -4.49 -38.29 18.57
C ILE A 213 -3.65 -38.93 17.48
N LEU A 214 -3.73 -38.36 16.27
CA LEU A 214 -2.92 -38.71 15.13
C LEU A 214 -1.55 -38.03 15.19
N PRO A 215 -0.48 -38.74 14.81
CA PRO A 215 0.85 -38.15 14.72
C PRO A 215 0.93 -37.10 13.60
N ASN A 216 1.91 -36.21 13.71
CA ASN A 216 2.12 -35.11 12.76
C ASN A 216 3.33 -35.31 11.84
N ASN A 217 3.88 -36.52 11.78
CA ASN A 217 4.95 -36.91 10.87
C ASN A 217 4.59 -38.21 10.13
N LYS A 218 5.25 -38.42 8.98
CA LYS A 218 4.95 -39.52 8.05
C LYS A 218 5.19 -40.89 8.67
N GLU A 219 6.38 -41.12 9.22
CA GLU A 219 6.80 -42.42 9.76
C GLU A 219 5.81 -42.93 10.80
N ALA A 220 5.47 -42.10 11.79
CA ALA A 220 4.52 -42.47 12.83
C ALA A 220 3.08 -42.64 12.30
N CYS A 221 2.70 -41.92 11.24
CA CYS A 221 1.39 -42.08 10.61
C CYS A 221 1.25 -43.42 9.91
N GLU A 222 2.29 -43.85 9.19
CA GLU A 222 2.30 -45.10 8.42
C GLU A 222 2.29 -46.33 9.34
N THR A 223 2.89 -46.23 10.52
CA THR A 223 2.85 -47.28 11.56
C THR A 223 1.70 -47.13 12.55
N PHE A 224 0.83 -46.12 12.38
CA PHE A 224 -0.22 -45.84 13.35
C PHE A 224 -1.22 -47.00 13.43
N ASN A 225 -1.42 -47.50 14.66
CA ASN A 225 -2.42 -48.51 14.96
C ASN A 225 -3.10 -48.19 16.28
N ASN A 226 -4.43 -48.18 16.29
CA ASN A 226 -5.21 -47.99 17.50
C ASN A 226 -6.38 -48.98 17.55
N PRO A 227 -6.44 -49.88 18.57
CA PRO A 227 -7.48 -50.89 18.66
C PRO A 227 -8.91 -50.31 18.67
N LEU A 228 -9.11 -49.12 19.22
CA LEU A 228 -10.43 -48.47 19.31
C LEU A 228 -11.03 -48.09 17.95
N LEU A 229 -10.19 -48.03 16.92
CA LEU A 229 -10.62 -47.69 15.56
C LEU A 229 -11.15 -48.90 14.77
N ASN A 230 -11.11 -50.12 15.32
CA ASN A 230 -11.60 -51.35 14.68
C ASN A 230 -11.06 -51.55 13.25
N GLY A 231 -9.76 -51.33 13.07
CA GLY A 231 -9.08 -51.53 11.78
C GLY A 231 -9.12 -50.33 10.83
N ILE A 232 -9.83 -49.25 11.17
CA ILE A 232 -9.76 -47.97 10.43
C ILE A 232 -8.37 -47.36 10.65
N LYS A 233 -7.65 -47.09 9.56
CA LYS A 233 -6.29 -46.53 9.60
C LYS A 233 -6.24 -45.13 8.97
N PRO A 234 -5.51 -44.18 9.57
CA PRO A 234 -5.25 -42.90 8.93
C PRO A 234 -4.29 -43.10 7.75
N ARG A 235 -4.18 -42.08 6.91
CA ARG A 235 -3.23 -42.01 5.80
C ARG A 235 -2.43 -40.72 5.88
N TRP A 236 -1.17 -40.81 5.48
CA TRP A 236 -0.34 -39.64 5.23
C TRP A 236 -0.71 -39.09 3.85
N ILE A 237 -1.34 -37.91 3.82
CA ILE A 237 -1.90 -37.32 2.59
C ILE A 237 -1.21 -35.99 2.30
N GLU A 238 -0.88 -35.78 1.03
CA GLU A 238 -0.50 -34.47 0.50
C GLU A 238 -1.75 -33.62 0.22
N PHE A 239 -1.71 -32.40 0.72
CA PHE A 239 -2.63 -31.33 0.41
C PHE A 239 -1.89 -30.36 -0.50
N PRO A 240 -2.30 -30.21 -1.77
CA PRO A 240 -1.58 -29.38 -2.72
C PRO A 240 -1.53 -27.91 -2.24
N SER A 241 -0.56 -27.17 -2.75
CA SER A 241 -0.56 -25.72 -2.64
C SER A 241 -1.85 -25.15 -3.24
N HIS A 242 -2.28 -23.96 -2.82
CA HIS A 242 -3.45 -23.31 -3.41
C HIS A 242 -3.26 -22.88 -4.87
N ASN A 243 -2.04 -23.01 -5.41
CA ASN A 243 -1.69 -22.57 -6.75
C ASN A 243 -2.02 -21.09 -6.95
N GLN A 244 -1.67 -20.29 -5.93
CA GLN A 244 -1.84 -18.84 -5.91
C GLN A 244 -0.46 -18.18 -5.87
N PRO A 245 -0.34 -16.92 -6.30
CA PRO A 245 0.87 -16.16 -6.09
C PRO A 245 1.29 -16.16 -4.60
N PRO A 246 2.60 -16.15 -4.30
CA PRO A 246 3.03 -15.98 -2.92
C PRO A 246 2.47 -14.66 -2.36
N PRO A 247 2.17 -14.59 -1.05
CA PRO A 247 1.61 -13.37 -0.46
C PRO A 247 2.53 -12.17 -0.66
N GLU A 248 1.94 -11.00 -0.80
CA GLU A 248 2.71 -9.76 -0.77
C GLU A 248 3.33 -9.58 0.62
N CYS A 249 4.53 -9.00 0.72
CA CYS A 249 5.17 -8.77 2.01
C CYS A 249 5.81 -7.39 2.07
N TYR A 250 5.34 -6.58 3.01
CA TYR A 250 5.70 -5.17 3.17
C TYR A 250 5.88 -4.80 4.64
N ALA A 251 6.50 -3.66 4.90
CA ALA A 251 6.47 -3.06 6.22
C ALA A 251 5.07 -2.47 6.48
N PRO A 252 4.54 -2.58 7.71
CA PRO A 252 3.27 -1.99 8.06
C PRO A 252 3.39 -0.47 8.17
N SER A 253 2.25 0.21 8.05
CA SER A 253 2.16 1.62 8.43
C SER A 253 2.50 1.77 9.91
N TYR A 254 3.18 2.87 10.27
CA TYR A 254 3.35 3.23 11.67
C TYR A 254 1.99 3.41 12.32
N THR A 255 1.76 2.71 13.43
CA THR A 255 0.58 2.91 14.25
C THR A 255 0.99 3.16 15.68
N ARG A 256 0.48 4.24 16.26
CA ARG A 256 0.77 4.60 17.66
C ARG A 256 0.15 3.60 18.63
N GLU A 257 0.94 3.17 19.59
CA GLU A 257 0.52 2.30 20.70
C GLU A 257 -0.63 2.88 21.51
N ASN A 258 -1.59 2.04 21.88
CA ASN A 258 -2.80 2.40 22.64
C ASN A 258 -3.64 3.53 22.02
N HIS A 259 -3.43 3.83 20.74
CA HIS A 259 -4.22 4.78 19.95
C HIS A 259 -4.90 4.11 18.75
N LEU A 260 -5.03 2.77 18.82
CA LEU A 260 -5.86 1.97 17.93
C LEU A 260 -5.58 2.16 16.45
N GLY A 261 -4.31 2.23 16.08
CA GLY A 261 -3.96 2.27 14.67
C GLY A 261 -3.83 3.67 14.10
N ASP A 262 -3.92 4.74 14.90
CA ASP A 262 -3.72 6.11 14.40
C ASP A 262 -2.36 6.19 13.67
N VAL A 263 -2.43 6.41 12.36
CA VAL A 263 -1.24 6.58 11.52
C VAL A 263 -0.92 8.08 11.42
N TYR A 264 0.32 8.41 11.05
CA TYR A 264 0.67 9.80 10.76
C TYR A 264 -0.30 10.41 9.74
N GLY A 265 -0.92 11.54 10.10
CA GLY A 265 -1.93 12.21 9.26
C GLY A 265 -3.39 11.98 9.68
N SER A 266 -3.65 11.30 10.81
CA SER A 266 -4.99 11.08 11.37
C SER A 266 -5.93 10.20 10.51
N ASP A 267 -5.35 9.35 9.66
CA ASP A 267 -6.07 8.34 8.90
C ASP A 267 -6.00 6.97 9.61
N MET A 268 -6.86 6.04 9.19
CA MET A 268 -6.74 4.62 9.57
C MET A 268 -5.81 3.90 8.59
N PRO A 269 -5.12 2.83 9.01
CA PRO A 269 -4.29 2.04 8.11
C PRO A 269 -5.16 1.36 7.05
N VAL A 270 -4.69 1.43 5.80
CA VAL A 270 -5.36 0.87 4.63
C VAL A 270 -4.37 0.05 3.81
N PHE A 271 -4.82 -1.10 3.31
CA PHE A 271 -4.13 -1.91 2.32
C PHE A 271 -5.06 -2.12 1.13
N ASN A 272 -4.62 -1.74 -0.07
CA ASN A 272 -5.42 -1.88 -1.29
C ASN A 272 -5.24 -3.29 -1.86
N TRP A 273 -6.22 -4.17 -1.62
CA TRP A 273 -6.21 -5.53 -2.14
C TRP A 273 -6.81 -5.57 -3.56
N THR A 274 -6.03 -6.06 -4.52
CA THR A 274 -6.57 -6.42 -5.83
C THR A 274 -7.20 -7.80 -5.75
N LEU A 275 -8.53 -7.86 -5.90
CA LEU A 275 -9.29 -9.10 -5.75
C LEU A 275 -8.87 -10.16 -6.79
N PRO A 276 -8.82 -11.44 -6.42
CA PRO A 276 -8.46 -12.52 -7.34
C PRO A 276 -9.44 -12.64 -8.50
N ASN A 277 -8.95 -13.15 -9.63
CA ASN A 277 -9.78 -13.38 -10.81
C ASN A 277 -10.60 -14.67 -10.72
N ILE A 278 -11.60 -14.67 -9.82
CA ILE A 278 -12.48 -15.83 -9.59
C ILE A 278 -13.96 -15.42 -9.59
N SER A 279 -14.84 -16.41 -9.73
CA SER A 279 -16.28 -16.27 -9.48
C SER A 279 -16.63 -17.06 -8.23
N ALA A 280 -16.97 -16.38 -7.15
CA ALA A 280 -17.27 -17.01 -5.88
C ALA A 280 -18.44 -16.30 -5.17
N LYS A 281 -19.43 -17.07 -4.75
CA LYS A 281 -20.64 -16.52 -4.10
C LYS A 281 -20.48 -16.24 -2.61
N LYS A 282 -19.47 -16.85 -1.99
CA LYS A 282 -19.34 -16.88 -0.55
C LYS A 282 -17.87 -16.85 -0.19
N CYS A 283 -17.39 -15.68 0.17
CA CYS A 283 -16.02 -15.44 0.63
C CYS A 283 -16.02 -14.71 1.97
N VAL A 284 -14.98 -14.98 2.77
CA VAL A 284 -14.71 -14.29 4.04
C VAL A 284 -13.28 -13.76 4.00
N LEU A 285 -13.09 -12.52 4.43
CA LEU A 285 -11.78 -11.94 4.69
C LEU A 285 -11.46 -12.11 6.18
N ARG A 286 -10.23 -12.53 6.48
CA ARG A 286 -9.67 -12.62 7.83
C ARG A 286 -8.45 -11.72 7.91
N VAL A 287 -8.35 -10.99 9.01
CA VAL A 287 -7.11 -10.32 9.41
C VAL A 287 -6.61 -10.93 10.72
N ARG A 288 -5.32 -11.27 10.77
CA ARG A 288 -4.62 -11.67 11.98
C ARG A 288 -3.59 -10.61 12.34
N TYR A 289 -3.45 -10.35 13.63
CA TYR A 289 -2.47 -9.42 14.19
C TYR A 289 -1.70 -10.14 15.28
N ASN A 290 -0.51 -10.60 14.90
CA ASN A 290 0.46 -11.18 15.82
C ASN A 290 1.36 -10.07 16.35
N ILE A 291 1.40 -9.94 17.66
CA ILE A 291 2.24 -8.96 18.36
C ILE A 291 3.00 -9.66 19.47
N SER A 292 4.30 -9.39 19.57
CA SER A 292 5.12 -9.68 20.74
C SER A 292 5.86 -8.43 21.22
N THR A 293 6.35 -8.48 22.46
CA THR A 293 7.24 -7.45 23.00
C THR A 293 8.69 -7.73 22.58
N GLY A 294 9.56 -6.73 22.71
CA GLY A 294 11.01 -6.88 22.48
C GLY A 294 11.76 -7.56 23.63
N ASP A 295 11.07 -8.00 24.70
CA ASP A 295 11.68 -8.59 25.89
C ASP A 295 12.30 -9.97 25.65
N TYR A 296 11.94 -10.62 24.54
CA TYR A 296 12.54 -11.89 24.11
C TYR A 296 12.44 -12.08 22.59
N ASP A 297 13.30 -12.94 22.04
CA ASP A 297 13.26 -13.28 20.62
C ASP A 297 12.16 -14.31 20.34
N GLY A 298 10.98 -13.82 19.93
CA GLY A 298 9.84 -14.66 19.59
C GLY A 298 10.08 -15.66 18.46
N TRP A 299 11.06 -15.40 17.58
CA TRP A 299 11.37 -16.27 16.44
C TRP A 299 12.24 -17.46 16.83
N ASN A 300 13.23 -17.21 17.69
CA ASN A 300 14.19 -18.24 18.13
C ASN A 300 13.82 -18.91 19.46
N THR A 301 12.65 -18.61 20.02
CA THR A 301 12.16 -19.21 21.28
C THR A 301 11.27 -20.43 20.99
N SER A 302 11.56 -21.55 21.65
CA SER A 302 10.85 -22.82 21.45
C SER A 302 10.38 -23.43 22.78
N SER A 303 9.80 -24.63 22.72
CA SER A 303 9.41 -25.39 23.90
C SER A 303 10.53 -25.67 24.90
N THR A 304 11.80 -25.64 24.48
CA THR A 304 12.97 -25.78 25.37
C THR A 304 13.06 -24.65 26.40
N SER A 305 12.45 -23.51 26.09
CA SER A 305 12.42 -22.29 26.91
C SER A 305 11.21 -22.22 27.85
N ASN A 306 10.35 -23.24 27.87
CA ASN A 306 9.15 -23.28 28.71
C ASN A 306 9.48 -23.34 30.21
N ASN A 307 8.48 -23.09 31.06
CA ASN A 307 8.54 -23.24 32.51
C ASN A 307 9.68 -22.45 33.18
N GLY A 308 9.93 -21.23 32.72
CA GLY A 308 10.94 -20.35 33.30
C GLY A 308 12.37 -20.62 32.82
N ASN A 309 12.56 -21.50 31.83
CA ASN A 309 13.87 -21.77 31.20
C ASN A 309 14.28 -20.71 30.16
N LEU A 310 13.70 -19.52 30.24
CA LEU A 310 14.05 -18.36 29.42
C LEU A 310 14.50 -17.24 30.34
N TYR A 311 15.75 -16.81 30.18
CA TYR A 311 16.30 -15.65 30.87
C TYR A 311 16.15 -14.42 30.00
N ILE A 312 15.52 -13.38 30.54
CA ILE A 312 15.32 -12.10 29.85
C ILE A 312 16.47 -11.15 30.15
N MET A 313 16.75 -10.22 29.23
CA MET A 313 17.78 -9.20 29.41
C MET A 313 19.17 -9.79 29.70
N LYS A 314 19.43 -11.04 29.29
CA LYS A 314 20.68 -11.75 29.61
C LYS A 314 21.91 -11.05 29.03
N GLU A 315 21.72 -10.32 27.95
CA GLU A 315 22.72 -9.48 27.28
C GLU A 315 23.20 -8.29 28.14
N PHE A 316 22.43 -7.90 29.17
CA PHE A 316 22.85 -6.89 30.15
C PHE A 316 23.71 -7.48 31.27
N PHE A 317 23.93 -8.80 31.28
CA PHE A 317 24.74 -9.50 32.27
C PHE A 317 25.96 -10.16 31.61
N PRO A 318 27.11 -10.23 32.31
CA PRO A 318 28.29 -10.93 31.80
C PRO A 318 28.06 -12.42 31.48
N ASN A 319 27.09 -13.06 32.13
CA ASN A 319 26.66 -14.42 31.85
C ASN A 319 25.24 -14.68 32.40
N GLU A 320 24.61 -15.76 31.94
CA GLU A 320 23.24 -16.14 32.31
C GLU A 320 23.09 -16.46 33.80
N SER A 321 24.13 -16.98 34.47
CA SER A 321 24.07 -17.28 35.91
C SER A 321 23.87 -16.04 36.77
N ILE A 322 24.34 -14.86 36.32
CA ILE A 322 24.09 -13.60 37.04
C ILE A 322 22.63 -13.18 36.87
N ALA A 323 22.08 -13.25 35.65
CA ALA A 323 20.68 -12.96 35.37
C ALA A 323 19.77 -13.88 36.20
N GLU A 324 20.12 -15.17 36.26
CA GLU A 324 19.43 -16.19 37.05
C GLU A 324 19.42 -15.84 38.55
N ARG A 325 20.59 -15.57 39.13
CA ARG A 325 20.72 -15.20 40.55
C ARG A 325 19.96 -13.93 40.90
N ARG A 326 19.81 -13.03 39.94
CA ARG A 326 19.07 -11.77 40.09
C ARG A 326 17.59 -11.88 39.71
N GLY A 327 17.10 -13.07 39.38
CA GLY A 327 15.67 -13.32 39.14
C GLY A 327 15.14 -12.87 37.77
N TYR A 328 16.00 -12.57 36.80
CA TYR A 328 15.63 -12.16 35.44
C TYR A 328 15.16 -13.35 34.58
N ARG A 329 14.08 -13.99 35.03
CA ARG A 329 13.43 -15.12 34.36
C ARG A 329 12.12 -14.68 33.73
N TYR A 330 11.84 -15.23 32.56
CA TYR A 330 10.55 -15.06 31.90
C TYR A 330 9.48 -15.91 32.60
N GLN A 331 8.83 -15.32 33.60
CA GLN A 331 7.74 -15.94 34.35
C GLN A 331 6.72 -14.88 34.76
N THR A 332 5.55 -15.32 35.24
CA THR A 332 4.55 -14.40 35.78
C THR A 332 5.07 -13.79 37.08
N ASN A 333 4.95 -12.47 37.23
CA ASN A 333 5.39 -11.68 38.37
C ASN A 333 6.79 -12.04 38.92
N PRO A 334 7.86 -11.93 38.10
CA PRO A 334 9.20 -12.25 38.55
C PRO A 334 9.67 -11.24 39.61
N GLU A 335 10.40 -11.76 40.58
CA GLU A 335 11.09 -10.99 41.60
C GLU A 335 12.53 -10.76 41.17
N ILE A 336 12.94 -9.50 41.02
CA ILE A 336 14.24 -9.11 40.49
C ILE A 336 15.08 -8.35 41.51
N LYS A 337 16.39 -8.65 41.56
CA LYS A 337 17.36 -7.95 42.39
C LYS A 337 18.24 -7.04 41.53
N LEU A 338 18.07 -5.73 41.70
CA LEU A 338 18.80 -4.71 40.93
C LEU A 338 20.16 -4.36 41.54
N PHE A 339 20.24 -4.35 42.88
CA PHE A 339 21.38 -3.87 43.62
C PHE A 339 22.12 -5.03 44.30
N ASP A 340 23.45 -5.06 44.21
CA ASP A 340 24.27 -5.98 45.00
C ASP A 340 24.43 -5.49 46.44
N SER A 341 24.49 -4.18 46.63
CA SER A 341 24.77 -3.53 47.92
C SER A 341 23.53 -3.27 48.79
N ILE A 342 22.33 -3.42 48.22
CA ILE A 342 21.07 -3.20 48.92
C ILE A 342 20.25 -4.47 48.83
N ASP A 343 19.76 -4.97 49.96
CA ASP A 343 18.84 -6.10 49.98
C ASP A 343 17.41 -5.65 49.68
N LEU A 344 17.19 -5.31 48.40
CA LEU A 344 15.91 -4.87 47.87
C LEU A 344 15.59 -5.66 46.60
N THR A 345 14.44 -6.33 46.62
CA THR A 345 13.88 -7.10 45.51
C THR A 345 12.61 -6.41 45.02
N PHE A 346 12.52 -6.18 43.71
CA PHE A 346 11.33 -5.63 43.07
C PHE A 346 10.52 -6.77 42.47
N GLN A 347 9.21 -6.77 42.68
CA GLN A 347 8.31 -7.65 41.93
C GLN A 347 7.79 -6.91 40.70
N LEU A 348 8.02 -7.46 39.52
CA LEU A 348 7.46 -6.91 38.28
C LEU A 348 6.00 -7.37 38.12
N ALA A 349 5.13 -6.53 37.58
CA ALA A 349 3.74 -6.88 37.28
C ALA A 349 3.60 -7.48 35.87
N ILE A 350 4.25 -8.63 35.64
CA ILE A 350 4.33 -9.29 34.32
C ILE A 350 3.36 -10.47 34.24
N ASN A 351 2.61 -10.54 33.14
CA ASN A 351 1.82 -11.71 32.78
C ASN A 351 2.32 -12.31 31.46
N THR A 352 3.05 -13.42 31.53
CA THR A 352 3.58 -14.18 30.39
C THR A 352 2.52 -14.71 29.42
N ALA A 353 1.24 -14.77 29.82
CA ALA A 353 0.13 -15.05 28.90
C ALA A 353 -0.22 -13.86 28.00
N GLN A 354 0.23 -12.64 28.35
CA GLN A 354 0.00 -11.40 27.61
C GLN A 354 1.16 -11.01 26.70
N TYR A 355 2.34 -11.61 26.91
CA TYR A 355 3.51 -11.39 26.08
C TYR A 355 3.41 -12.27 24.84
N GLY A 356 3.28 -11.67 23.66
CA GLY A 356 2.94 -12.42 22.45
C GLY A 356 1.45 -12.74 22.40
N ARG A 357 0.67 -12.18 21.48
CA ARG A 357 -0.72 -12.59 21.24
C ARG A 357 -1.08 -12.45 19.76
N VAL A 358 -1.88 -13.38 19.27
CA VAL A 358 -2.58 -13.23 18.00
C VAL A 358 -4.01 -12.77 18.25
N PHE A 359 -4.34 -11.58 17.75
CA PHE A 359 -5.70 -11.09 17.63
C PHE A 359 -6.20 -11.36 16.21
N GLN A 360 -7.51 -11.45 16.02
CA GLN A 360 -8.06 -11.54 14.67
C GLN A 360 -9.45 -10.91 14.57
N ASP A 361 -9.84 -10.61 13.35
CA ASP A 361 -11.21 -10.29 13.00
C ASP A 361 -11.54 -10.89 11.63
N ARG A 362 -12.83 -11.10 11.36
CA ARG A 362 -13.34 -11.68 10.12
C ARG A 362 -14.52 -10.88 9.61
N SER A 363 -14.54 -10.65 8.30
CA SER A 363 -15.64 -9.98 7.63
C SER A 363 -16.92 -10.82 7.69
N PHE A 364 -18.05 -10.19 7.37
CA PHE A 364 -19.23 -10.91 6.88
C PHE A 364 -18.98 -11.46 5.48
N ILE A 365 -19.90 -12.31 5.01
CA ILE A 365 -19.80 -12.93 3.68
C ILE A 365 -19.91 -11.86 2.59
N PHE A 366 -19.06 -11.96 1.58
CA PHE A 366 -19.17 -11.17 0.34
C PHE A 366 -18.99 -12.07 -0.89
N GLU A 367 -19.45 -11.58 -2.04
CA GLU A 367 -19.26 -12.23 -3.34
C GLU A 367 -18.06 -11.63 -4.10
N ILE A 368 -17.37 -12.47 -4.88
CA ILE A 368 -16.48 -12.03 -5.95
C ILE A 368 -17.14 -12.41 -7.27
N ARG A 369 -17.50 -11.42 -8.08
CA ARG A 369 -18.20 -11.60 -9.35
C ARG A 369 -17.26 -11.37 -10.52
N GLN A 370 -17.46 -12.11 -11.61
CA GLN A 370 -16.74 -11.83 -12.85
C GLN A 370 -17.06 -10.44 -13.38
N ARG A 371 -16.05 -9.80 -13.96
CA ARG A 371 -16.20 -8.51 -14.65
C ARG A 371 -17.07 -8.66 -15.89
N PRO A 372 -18.02 -7.74 -16.13
CA PRO A 372 -18.65 -7.58 -17.44
C PRO A 372 -17.63 -7.26 -18.52
N SER A 373 -17.91 -7.71 -19.75
CA SER A 373 -17.03 -7.54 -20.92
C SER A 373 -16.74 -6.07 -21.24
N GLU A 374 -17.67 -5.16 -20.95
CA GLU A 374 -17.55 -3.72 -21.18
C GLU A 374 -16.31 -3.08 -20.51
N TYR A 375 -15.82 -3.65 -19.40
CA TYR A 375 -14.72 -3.08 -18.62
C TYR A 375 -13.79 -4.11 -18.01
N GLN A 376 -13.58 -5.21 -18.75
CA GLN A 376 -12.74 -6.33 -18.32
C GLN A 376 -11.32 -5.88 -17.93
N ASP A 377 -10.72 -4.94 -18.68
CA ASP A 377 -9.34 -4.47 -18.48
C ASP A 377 -9.23 -3.10 -17.81
N LYS A 378 -10.34 -2.53 -17.32
CA LYS A 378 -10.31 -1.21 -16.68
C LYS A 378 -10.14 -1.31 -15.16
N PRO A 379 -9.37 -0.43 -14.50
CA PRO A 379 -9.33 -0.40 -13.05
C PRO A 379 -10.72 -0.11 -12.48
N ILE A 380 -11.11 -0.83 -11.43
CA ILE A 380 -12.38 -0.60 -10.71
C ILE A 380 -12.01 -0.29 -9.26
N TYR A 381 -12.38 0.89 -8.79
CA TYR A 381 -12.16 1.35 -7.42
C TYR A 381 -13.45 1.19 -6.62
N ASN A 382 -13.41 0.45 -5.51
CA ASN A 382 -14.56 0.29 -4.64
C ASN A 382 -14.66 1.46 -3.65
N LEU A 383 -15.81 2.12 -3.63
CA LEU A 383 -16.16 3.13 -2.63
C LEU A 383 -17.27 2.56 -1.74
N ASN A 384 -16.93 2.33 -0.48
CA ASN A 384 -17.79 1.69 0.51
C ASN A 384 -18.06 2.61 1.70
N VAL A 385 -18.74 2.05 2.70
CA VAL A 385 -19.03 2.72 3.97
C VAL A 385 -18.64 1.80 5.12
N ARG A 386 -17.79 2.30 6.02
CA ARG A 386 -17.63 1.68 7.33
C ARG A 386 -18.82 2.06 8.19
N GLY A 387 -19.35 1.08 8.92
CA GLY A 387 -20.44 1.32 9.86
C GLY A 387 -19.98 2.10 11.09
N ARG A 388 -20.92 2.34 11.99
CA ARG A 388 -20.64 2.79 13.34
C ARG A 388 -20.43 1.64 14.30
N ARG A 389 -19.51 1.81 15.25
CA ARG A 389 -19.19 0.83 16.27
C ARG A 389 -19.00 1.50 17.62
N GLY A 390 -19.84 1.11 18.59
CA GLY A 390 -19.76 1.60 19.96
C GLY A 390 -20.16 3.07 20.08
N ASN A 391 -20.08 3.58 21.31
CA ASN A 391 -20.32 4.99 21.63
C ASN A 391 -19.04 5.59 22.20
N ILE A 392 -18.65 6.78 21.73
CA ILE A 392 -17.41 7.47 22.11
C ILE A 392 -17.28 7.74 23.62
N VAL A 393 -18.39 7.84 24.34
CA VAL A 393 -18.41 8.02 25.80
C VAL A 393 -18.12 6.71 26.56
N GLN A 394 -18.30 5.55 25.90
CA GLN A 394 -18.34 4.24 26.56
C GLN A 394 -17.34 3.22 26.01
N VAL A 395 -16.76 3.49 24.84
CA VAL A 395 -15.89 2.56 24.12
C VAL A 395 -14.75 3.34 23.51
N TYR A 396 -13.53 2.92 23.82
CA TYR A 396 -12.34 3.39 23.14
C TYR A 396 -11.79 2.25 22.24
N PRO A 397 -11.80 2.40 20.90
CA PRO A 397 -12.30 3.53 20.14
C PRO A 397 -13.71 3.23 19.62
N ALA A 398 -14.63 4.16 19.85
CA ALA A 398 -15.81 4.23 19.01
C ALA A 398 -15.38 4.62 17.60
N VAL A 399 -15.98 3.98 16.61
CA VAL A 399 -15.77 4.32 15.19
C VAL A 399 -17.08 4.87 14.68
N GLU A 400 -17.04 6.08 14.16
CA GLU A 400 -18.21 6.73 13.55
C GLU A 400 -18.31 6.31 12.07
N TYR A 401 -19.50 6.51 11.50
CA TYR A 401 -19.76 6.29 10.08
C TYR A 401 -18.79 7.11 9.23
N ASP A 402 -18.25 6.48 8.19
CA ASP A 402 -17.38 7.17 7.23
C ASP A 402 -17.36 6.44 5.89
N PHE A 403 -16.96 7.14 4.84
CA PHE A 403 -16.69 6.51 3.55
C PHE A 403 -15.33 5.82 3.56
N VAL A 404 -15.22 4.70 2.85
CA VAL A 404 -13.96 3.97 2.71
C VAL A 404 -13.66 3.77 1.21
N PRO A 405 -12.62 4.41 0.66
CA PRO A 405 -11.77 5.39 1.33
C PRO A 405 -12.48 6.76 1.47
N ASN A 406 -12.08 7.55 2.46
CA ASN A 406 -12.53 8.94 2.66
C ASN A 406 -11.92 9.89 1.61
N ARG A 407 -10.73 9.56 1.10
CA ARG A 407 -10.06 10.21 -0.03
C ARG A 407 -9.82 9.18 -1.14
N LEU A 408 -10.60 9.26 -2.21
CA LEU A 408 -10.44 8.39 -3.37
C LEU A 408 -9.82 9.19 -4.53
N GLU A 409 -8.58 8.88 -4.91
CA GLU A 409 -7.94 9.46 -6.09
C GLU A 409 -8.02 8.48 -7.25
N ILE A 410 -8.49 8.93 -8.42
CA ILE A 410 -8.86 8.06 -9.54
C ILE A 410 -8.28 8.62 -10.86
N PRO A 411 -7.63 7.79 -11.70
CA PRO A 411 -7.23 8.17 -13.05
C PRO A 411 -8.42 8.09 -14.02
N PRO A 412 -8.40 8.79 -15.16
CA PRO A 412 -9.49 8.71 -16.13
C PRO A 412 -9.55 7.31 -16.76
N ASN A 413 -10.66 6.97 -17.41
CA ASN A 413 -10.88 5.66 -18.04
C ASN A 413 -10.85 4.48 -17.04
N SER A 414 -11.30 4.74 -15.81
CA SER A 414 -11.48 3.75 -14.76
C SER A 414 -12.93 3.75 -14.31
N TYR A 415 -13.30 2.81 -13.44
CA TYR A 415 -14.65 2.71 -12.91
C TYR A 415 -14.64 2.92 -11.40
N VAL A 416 -15.70 3.54 -10.89
CA VAL A 416 -16.01 3.53 -9.46
C VAL A 416 -17.20 2.62 -9.21
N HIS A 417 -17.10 1.74 -8.23
CA HIS A 417 -18.18 0.90 -7.77
C HIS A 417 -18.63 1.37 -6.39
N ILE A 418 -19.78 2.05 -6.35
CA ILE A 418 -20.34 2.65 -5.14
C ILE A 418 -21.44 1.75 -4.59
N GLN A 419 -21.21 1.22 -3.40
CA GLN A 419 -22.16 0.35 -2.69
C GLN A 419 -21.92 0.39 -1.19
N TRP A 420 -22.94 0.03 -0.42
CA TRP A 420 -22.83 -0.15 1.02
C TRP A 420 -23.91 -1.10 1.52
N ILE A 421 -23.65 -1.69 2.68
CA ILE A 421 -24.61 -2.48 3.41
C ILE A 421 -24.69 -1.98 4.84
N GLY A 422 -25.90 -1.80 5.35
CA GLY A 422 -26.21 -1.47 6.73
C GLY A 422 -26.99 -2.58 7.43
N SER A 423 -27.35 -2.33 8.69
CA SER A 423 -28.17 -3.21 9.52
C SER A 423 -29.42 -2.49 10.05
N ASN A 424 -30.52 -3.23 10.13
CA ASN A 424 -31.76 -2.88 10.82
C ASN A 424 -31.71 -3.24 12.29
N THR A 425 -30.85 -4.20 12.65
CA THR A 425 -30.56 -4.53 14.04
C THR A 425 -29.38 -3.67 14.47
N THR A 426 -29.62 -2.63 15.25
CA THR A 426 -28.56 -1.76 15.79
C THR A 426 -28.88 -1.46 17.25
N PRO A 427 -27.87 -1.37 18.13
CA PRO A 427 -28.12 -0.96 19.50
C PRO A 427 -28.69 0.44 19.60
N GLN A 428 -29.43 0.68 20.68
CA GLN A 428 -29.96 1.99 20.96
C GLN A 428 -28.83 3.04 21.00
N GLY A 429 -28.92 4.01 20.10
CA GLY A 429 -27.97 5.11 19.93
C GLY A 429 -26.73 4.80 19.10
N ASP A 430 -26.64 3.63 18.45
CA ASP A 430 -25.52 3.28 17.55
C ASP A 430 -25.81 3.57 16.08
N GLY A 431 -27.06 3.47 15.61
CA GLY A 431 -27.43 4.04 14.30
C GLY A 431 -27.99 5.46 14.43
N GLN A 432 -28.32 6.06 13.29
CA GLN A 432 -28.74 7.46 13.20
C GLN A 432 -30.24 7.60 12.94
N GLY A 433 -30.78 8.79 13.20
CA GLY A 433 -32.21 9.11 13.13
C GLY A 433 -33.06 8.51 14.26
N ASN A 434 -34.37 8.75 14.22
CA ASN A 434 -35.31 8.37 15.30
C ASN A 434 -35.42 6.86 15.50
N GLN A 435 -35.34 6.07 14.42
CA GLN A 435 -35.31 4.60 14.49
C GLN A 435 -33.90 4.05 14.77
N GLN A 436 -32.87 4.92 14.78
CA GLN A 436 -31.49 4.57 15.08
C GLN A 436 -30.92 3.42 14.23
N ILE A 437 -31.36 3.32 12.97
CA ILE A 437 -30.91 2.29 12.01
C ILE A 437 -29.66 2.72 11.21
N ASP A 438 -28.91 1.75 10.70
CA ASP A 438 -27.76 2.00 9.82
C ASP A 438 -28.24 2.18 8.38
N ARG A 439 -28.22 3.44 7.95
CA ARG A 439 -28.57 3.90 6.60
C ARG A 439 -27.56 4.93 6.15
N ASN A 440 -27.32 4.97 4.85
CA ASN A 440 -26.29 5.82 4.26
C ASN A 440 -26.80 6.40 2.94
N ASN A 441 -26.37 7.60 2.61
CA ASN A 441 -26.54 8.18 1.28
C ASN A 441 -25.31 8.99 0.90
N LEU A 442 -25.31 9.53 -0.33
CA LEU A 442 -24.21 10.35 -0.82
C LEU A 442 -24.77 11.53 -1.63
N LEU A 443 -24.44 12.74 -1.19
CA LEU A 443 -24.75 13.99 -1.89
C LEU A 443 -23.51 14.89 -1.94
N LEU A 444 -23.34 15.61 -3.03
CA LEU A 444 -22.30 16.65 -3.13
C LEU A 444 -22.57 17.79 -2.15
N LEU A 445 -21.50 18.38 -1.62
CA LEU A 445 -21.54 19.55 -0.75
C LEU A 445 -21.59 20.86 -1.55
N THR A 446 -22.10 21.92 -0.93
CA THR A 446 -22.10 23.29 -1.50
C THR A 446 -20.72 23.95 -1.43
N ASN A 447 -20.48 24.92 -2.31
CA ASN A 447 -19.26 25.73 -2.36
C ASN A 447 -19.25 26.90 -1.36
N ARG A 448 -20.35 27.15 -0.62
CA ARG A 448 -20.49 28.34 0.22
C ARG A 448 -19.87 28.13 1.61
N MET A 449 -18.63 28.61 1.80
CA MET A 449 -18.13 29.42 2.93
C MET A 449 -16.64 29.77 2.71
N VAL A 450 -16.23 30.94 3.20
CA VAL A 450 -14.96 31.66 2.91
C VAL A 450 -13.71 30.83 3.29
N ASN A 451 -12.91 30.43 2.29
CA ASN A 451 -11.48 30.78 2.10
C ASN A 451 -10.86 29.79 1.06
N PRO A 452 -10.71 30.17 -0.23
CA PRO A 452 -10.34 29.25 -1.33
C PRO A 452 -8.89 28.76 -1.33
N ASN A 453 -8.05 29.22 -0.40
CA ASN A 453 -6.60 28.96 -0.40
C ASN A 453 -6.17 27.57 0.12
N TRP A 454 -7.10 26.64 0.31
CA TRP A 454 -6.82 25.26 0.73
C TRP A 454 -6.98 24.23 -0.40
N ASN A 455 -7.11 24.68 -1.65
CA ASN A 455 -7.06 23.78 -2.79
C ASN A 455 -5.63 23.27 -2.98
N GLN A 456 -5.35 22.09 -2.42
CA GLN A 456 -4.11 21.33 -2.65
C GLN A 456 -3.85 21.07 -4.15
N PHE A 457 -4.90 21.13 -4.99
CA PHE A 457 -4.85 20.96 -6.44
C PHE A 457 -5.35 22.23 -7.16
N GLU A 458 -4.52 23.27 -7.23
CA GLU A 458 -4.87 24.54 -7.90
C GLU A 458 -5.28 24.36 -9.38
N TYR A 459 -4.86 23.27 -10.02
CA TYR A 459 -5.16 22.96 -11.41
C TYR A 459 -6.50 22.22 -11.64
N LEU A 460 -7.21 21.83 -10.57
CA LEU A 460 -8.50 21.15 -10.65
C LEU A 460 -9.64 22.06 -10.17
N ASN A 461 -10.77 21.99 -10.87
CA ASN A 461 -12.00 22.55 -10.36
C ASN A 461 -12.45 21.75 -9.13
N SER A 462 -12.75 22.45 -8.03
CA SER A 462 -13.28 21.85 -6.82
C SER A 462 -14.79 22.12 -6.72
N THR A 463 -15.56 21.06 -6.47
CA THR A 463 -16.99 21.08 -6.18
C THR A 463 -17.22 20.63 -4.74
N GLY A 464 -17.92 21.46 -3.98
CA GLY A 464 -18.12 21.33 -2.54
C GLY A 464 -16.87 21.70 -1.73
N LEU A 465 -17.07 21.78 -0.41
CA LEU A 465 -16.02 21.97 0.59
C LEU A 465 -16.28 21.03 1.77
N LEU A 466 -15.26 20.32 2.28
CA LEU A 466 -15.43 19.42 3.44
C LEU A 466 -15.91 20.14 4.71
N THR A 467 -15.62 21.43 4.82
CA THR A 467 -16.08 22.29 5.92
C THR A 467 -17.56 22.65 5.82
N ALA A 468 -18.19 22.46 4.65
CA ALA A 468 -19.61 22.69 4.48
C ALA A 468 -20.43 21.51 5.04
N ASN A 469 -21.64 21.81 5.52
CA ASN A 469 -22.61 20.82 6.01
C ASN A 469 -23.90 20.78 5.20
N ILE A 470 -23.98 21.61 4.17
CA ILE A 470 -25.17 21.76 3.35
C ILE A 470 -24.92 21.08 2.01
N PRO A 471 -25.72 20.07 1.64
CA PRO A 471 -25.67 19.48 0.30
C PRO A 471 -25.99 20.52 -0.77
N ALA A 472 -25.35 20.40 -1.91
CA ALA A 472 -25.69 21.19 -3.08
C ALA A 472 -26.97 20.67 -3.76
N LEU A 473 -27.65 21.55 -4.50
CA LEU A 473 -28.82 21.16 -5.28
C LEU A 473 -28.42 20.17 -6.39
N LEU A 474 -29.15 19.05 -6.47
CA LEU A 474 -28.86 17.98 -7.44
C LEU A 474 -28.89 18.50 -8.89
N ASN A 475 -29.84 19.34 -9.26
CA ASN A 475 -29.93 19.88 -10.63
C ASN A 475 -28.84 20.92 -10.96
N GLN A 476 -28.13 21.45 -9.97
CA GLN A 476 -27.09 22.48 -10.15
C GLN A 476 -25.67 21.93 -10.04
N THR A 477 -25.52 20.64 -9.72
CA THR A 477 -24.21 20.01 -9.59
C THR A 477 -24.04 18.88 -10.60
N ASN A 478 -22.80 18.60 -10.95
CA ASN A 478 -22.43 17.42 -11.70
C ASN A 478 -21.48 16.59 -10.82
N PHE A 479 -21.85 15.34 -10.51
CA PHE A 479 -21.01 14.44 -9.72
C PHE A 479 -20.48 13.35 -10.63
N LEU A 480 -19.17 13.35 -10.92
CA LEU A 480 -18.51 12.31 -11.74
C LEU A 480 -19.21 12.05 -13.10
N ASN A 481 -19.83 13.08 -13.66
CA ASN A 481 -20.67 13.00 -14.86
C ASN A 481 -21.82 11.97 -14.78
N LEU A 482 -22.25 11.61 -13.57
CA LEU A 482 -23.34 10.68 -13.35
C LEU A 482 -24.68 11.28 -13.80
N SER A 483 -25.51 10.40 -14.36
CA SER A 483 -26.88 10.75 -14.75
C SER A 483 -27.66 11.32 -13.56
N LEU A 484 -28.64 12.18 -13.84
CA LEU A 484 -29.51 12.71 -12.77
C LEU A 484 -30.22 11.57 -12.01
N ASN A 485 -30.55 10.46 -12.68
CA ASN A 485 -31.13 9.29 -12.04
C ASN A 485 -30.15 8.61 -11.07
N ASP A 486 -28.89 8.41 -11.45
CA ASP A 486 -27.88 7.84 -10.57
C ASP A 486 -27.64 8.73 -9.34
N ARG A 487 -27.59 10.04 -9.54
CA ARG A 487 -27.43 11.00 -8.43
C ARG A 487 -28.63 11.04 -7.50
N ARG A 488 -29.85 10.89 -8.04
CA ARG A 488 -31.07 10.67 -7.23
C ARG A 488 -30.98 9.37 -6.44
N ARG A 489 -30.52 8.28 -7.07
CA ARG A 489 -30.34 6.98 -6.39
C ARG A 489 -29.33 7.06 -5.26
N LEU A 490 -28.21 7.75 -5.45
CA LEU A 490 -27.22 7.99 -4.39
C LEU A 490 -27.78 8.81 -3.24
N ALA A 491 -28.52 9.89 -3.53
CA ALA A 491 -29.12 10.76 -2.53
C ALA A 491 -30.23 10.07 -1.72
N ALA A 492 -31.05 9.26 -2.39
CA ALA A 492 -32.17 8.54 -1.80
C ALA A 492 -31.82 7.12 -1.32
N SER A 493 -30.56 6.69 -1.46
CA SER A 493 -30.16 5.29 -1.23
C SER A 493 -31.08 4.29 -1.95
N GLY A 494 -31.36 4.54 -3.23
CA GLY A 494 -32.31 3.80 -4.06
C GLY A 494 -33.43 4.70 -4.58
N GLN A 495 -34.68 4.33 -4.34
CA GLN A 495 -35.86 5.10 -4.76
C GLN A 495 -36.71 5.50 -3.55
N ASN A 496 -36.06 5.83 -2.42
CA ASN A 496 -36.75 6.18 -1.19
C ASN A 496 -37.15 7.66 -1.16
N THR A 497 -38.36 7.94 -0.67
CA THR A 497 -38.92 9.28 -0.52
C THR A 497 -38.92 9.77 0.92
N ASP A 498 -38.61 8.90 1.89
CA ASP A 498 -38.49 9.29 3.29
C ASP A 498 -37.23 10.16 3.50
N PRO A 499 -37.35 11.38 4.06
CA PRO A 499 -36.22 12.30 4.22
C PRO A 499 -35.16 11.78 5.18
N LEU A 500 -35.50 10.79 6.00
CA LEU A 500 -34.64 10.17 7.00
C LEU A 500 -34.20 8.76 6.59
N LEU A 501 -34.44 8.34 5.35
CA LEU A 501 -34.06 7.03 4.81
C LEU A 501 -34.58 5.81 5.59
N TYR A 502 -35.64 5.95 6.42
CA TYR A 502 -36.15 4.83 7.21
C TYR A 502 -36.61 3.66 6.33
N ASN A 503 -37.32 3.99 5.26
CA ASN A 503 -37.85 3.01 4.31
C ASN A 503 -36.84 2.65 3.21
N ALA A 504 -35.62 3.21 3.23
CA ALA A 504 -34.57 2.78 2.32
C ALA A 504 -34.09 1.36 2.69
N SER A 505 -33.66 0.60 1.68
CA SER A 505 -32.96 -0.66 1.91
C SER A 505 -31.66 -0.42 2.68
N ALA A 506 -31.29 -1.36 3.55
CA ALA A 506 -30.00 -1.33 4.22
C ALA A 506 -28.84 -1.59 3.23
N TYR A 507 -29.09 -2.37 2.18
CA TYR A 507 -28.18 -2.60 1.08
C TYR A 507 -28.47 -1.66 -0.10
N PHE A 508 -27.43 -1.02 -0.62
CA PHE A 508 -27.47 -0.18 -1.82
C PHE A 508 -26.32 -0.52 -2.74
N ASP A 509 -26.62 -0.55 -4.04
CA ASP A 509 -25.64 -0.72 -5.11
C ASP A 509 -26.01 0.16 -6.31
N LEU A 510 -25.08 1.02 -6.72
CA LEU A 510 -25.22 1.82 -7.93
C LEU A 510 -24.86 1.03 -9.21
N GLY A 511 -24.03 0.00 -9.07
CA GLY A 511 -23.23 -0.62 -10.12
C GLY A 511 -21.95 0.16 -10.39
N ALA A 512 -21.04 -0.44 -11.17
CA ALA A 512 -19.84 0.26 -11.64
C ALA A 512 -20.23 1.39 -12.61
N ARG A 513 -19.57 2.56 -12.50
CA ARG A 513 -19.74 3.69 -13.41
C ARG A 513 -18.38 4.17 -13.93
N LEU A 514 -18.32 4.41 -15.24
CA LEU A 514 -17.13 4.91 -15.92
C LEU A 514 -16.83 6.34 -15.46
N ILE A 515 -15.55 6.60 -15.20
CA ILE A 515 -15.00 7.91 -14.91
C ILE A 515 -14.23 8.39 -16.14
N SER A 516 -14.82 9.31 -16.89
CA SER A 516 -14.20 9.90 -18.08
C SER A 516 -13.18 10.99 -17.71
N ALA A 517 -12.31 11.36 -18.65
CA ALA A 517 -11.40 12.49 -18.47
C ALA A 517 -12.15 13.83 -18.27
N GLU A 518 -13.35 13.97 -18.82
CA GLU A 518 -14.23 15.14 -18.62
C GLU A 518 -14.70 15.27 -17.17
N SER A 519 -14.62 14.19 -16.40
CA SER A 519 -14.96 14.19 -14.98
C SER A 519 -13.82 14.72 -14.11
N ALA A 520 -12.68 15.16 -14.68
CA ALA A 520 -11.54 15.69 -13.93
C ALA A 520 -11.97 16.83 -12.98
N GLY A 521 -11.59 16.71 -11.71
CA GLY A 521 -12.03 17.62 -10.66
C GLY A 521 -11.97 16.99 -9.28
N VAL A 522 -12.21 17.82 -8.27
CA VAL A 522 -12.33 17.41 -6.87
C VAL A 522 -13.80 17.50 -6.47
N TYR A 523 -14.36 16.42 -5.94
CA TYR A 523 -15.77 16.32 -5.55
C TYR A 523 -15.88 15.98 -4.08
N HIS A 524 -16.38 16.91 -3.29
CA HIS A 524 -16.65 16.73 -1.86
C HIS A 524 -18.10 16.33 -1.65
N TYR A 525 -18.32 15.28 -0.86
CA TYR A 525 -19.65 14.73 -0.60
C TYR A 525 -19.85 14.38 0.87
N VAL A 526 -21.12 14.23 1.24
CA VAL A 526 -21.58 13.94 2.58
C VAL A 526 -22.72 12.94 2.55
N SER A 527 -22.85 12.15 3.61
CA SER A 527 -24.09 11.45 3.95
C SER A 527 -24.92 12.34 4.85
N THR A 528 -26.09 12.80 4.37
CA THR A 528 -27.00 13.63 5.18
C THR A 528 -27.60 12.85 6.34
N ARG A 529 -27.58 11.51 6.26
CA ARG A 529 -28.06 10.64 7.33
C ARG A 529 -27.09 10.59 8.51
N ASN A 530 -25.78 10.53 8.26
CA ASN A 530 -24.77 10.34 9.29
C ASN A 530 -23.86 11.57 9.40
N ASN A 531 -24.47 12.70 9.73
CA ASN A 531 -23.81 14.00 9.89
C ASN A 531 -24.24 14.67 11.20
N ASP A 532 -24.43 13.86 12.25
CA ASP A 532 -24.91 14.32 13.55
C ASP A 532 -23.79 15.14 14.23
N PHE A 533 -24.09 16.38 14.63
CA PHE A 533 -23.17 17.36 15.26
C PHE A 533 -22.18 18.14 14.38
N SER A 534 -22.20 18.03 13.04
CA SER A 534 -21.35 18.82 12.12
C SER A 534 -19.82 18.70 12.30
N ASN A 535 -19.37 17.90 13.28
CA ASN A 535 -18.00 17.56 13.58
C ASN A 535 -17.79 16.02 13.67
N ARG A 536 -18.85 15.23 13.43
CA ARG A 536 -18.85 13.76 13.37
C ARG A 536 -19.48 13.32 12.06
N ASP A 537 -18.87 13.81 11.00
CA ASP A 537 -19.49 13.86 9.68
C ASP A 537 -18.98 12.73 8.80
N GLN A 538 -19.90 11.91 8.28
CA GLN A 538 -19.58 10.99 7.19
C GLN A 538 -19.41 11.81 5.90
N LYS A 539 -18.18 12.23 5.64
CA LYS A 539 -17.77 13.02 4.47
C LYS A 539 -16.61 12.36 3.75
N GLY A 540 -16.56 12.57 2.46
CA GLY A 540 -15.46 12.08 1.64
C GLY A 540 -15.20 12.99 0.46
N ARG A 541 -14.13 12.66 -0.26
CA ARG A 541 -13.79 13.29 -1.52
C ARG A 541 -13.30 12.30 -2.55
N VAL A 542 -13.72 12.53 -3.79
CA VAL A 542 -13.17 11.87 -4.98
C VAL A 542 -12.38 12.91 -5.76
N ILE A 543 -11.14 12.58 -6.10
CA ILE A 543 -10.22 13.39 -6.90
C ILE A 543 -10.03 12.65 -8.22
N VAL A 544 -10.63 13.17 -9.29
CA VAL A 544 -10.42 12.63 -10.63
C VAL A 544 -9.27 13.40 -11.27
N GLN A 545 -8.16 12.71 -11.50
CA GLN A 545 -7.02 13.29 -12.20
C GLN A 545 -7.29 13.31 -13.71
N PRO A 546 -6.75 14.30 -14.45
CA PRO A 546 -6.85 14.34 -15.91
C PRO A 546 -5.81 13.45 -16.60
N PHE A 547 -5.01 12.71 -15.83
CA PHE A 547 -3.85 11.94 -16.30
C PHE A 547 -3.84 10.54 -15.70
N GLN A 548 -3.15 9.61 -16.37
CA GLN A 548 -3.02 8.23 -15.92
C GLN A 548 -2.00 8.13 -14.79
N PHE A 549 -2.30 7.32 -13.79
CA PHE A 549 -1.34 6.98 -12.74
C PHE A 549 -1.63 5.61 -12.12
N LYS A 550 -0.62 5.08 -11.43
CA LYS A 550 -0.72 3.84 -10.64
C LYS A 550 -0.02 4.03 -9.30
N TYR A 551 -0.65 3.56 -8.23
CA TYR A 551 -0.04 3.43 -6.91
C TYR A 551 0.46 1.99 -6.71
N GLN A 552 1.62 1.84 -6.07
CA GLN A 552 2.11 0.53 -5.60
C GLN A 552 3.01 0.70 -4.38
N LEU A 553 2.88 -0.21 -3.41
CA LEU A 553 3.86 -0.34 -2.33
C LEU A 553 5.11 -1.03 -2.87
N ILE A 554 6.28 -0.43 -2.64
CA ILE A 554 7.58 -0.97 -3.02
C ILE A 554 8.30 -1.37 -1.74
N GLY A 555 8.54 -2.67 -1.56
CA GLY A 555 9.34 -3.24 -0.47
C GLY A 555 10.74 -3.69 -0.93
N GLN A 556 11.39 -4.52 -0.12
CA GLN A 556 12.76 -5.02 -0.39
C GLN A 556 12.84 -6.05 -1.52
N ASN A 557 11.71 -6.55 -2.03
CA ASN A 557 11.69 -7.46 -3.17
C ASN A 557 11.72 -6.70 -4.51
N THR A 558 11.92 -7.42 -5.62
CA THR A 558 11.72 -6.84 -6.95
C THR A 558 10.25 -6.53 -7.18
N HIS A 559 9.96 -5.32 -7.69
CA HIS A 559 8.61 -4.90 -8.06
C HIS A 559 8.61 -4.32 -9.48
N THR A 560 7.51 -4.51 -10.21
CA THR A 560 7.34 -3.94 -11.55
C THR A 560 5.99 -3.22 -11.63
N MET A 561 6.03 -1.95 -12.01
CA MET A 561 4.88 -1.11 -12.31
C MET A 561 4.75 -0.98 -13.83
N LYS A 562 3.56 -1.26 -14.35
CA LYS A 562 3.20 -0.96 -15.75
C LYS A 562 2.18 0.16 -15.75
N LEU A 563 2.41 1.19 -16.56
CA LEU A 563 1.50 2.30 -16.78
C LEU A 563 1.43 2.59 -18.27
N GLU A 564 0.26 2.36 -18.87
CA GLU A 564 0.10 2.31 -20.32
C GLU A 564 1.16 1.38 -20.92
N ASN A 565 2.07 1.92 -21.73
CA ASN A 565 3.12 1.14 -22.38
C ASN A 565 4.46 1.19 -21.63
N ALA A 566 4.62 2.06 -20.62
CA ALA A 566 5.86 2.17 -19.86
C ALA A 566 5.94 1.12 -18.76
N VAL A 567 7.12 0.54 -18.60
CA VAL A 567 7.46 -0.41 -17.54
C VAL A 567 8.52 0.21 -16.66
N LEU A 568 8.26 0.24 -15.36
CA LEU A 568 9.16 0.71 -14.32
C LEU A 568 9.45 -0.46 -13.37
N THR A 569 10.72 -0.80 -13.23
CA THR A 569 11.18 -1.91 -12.39
C THR A 569 12.04 -1.40 -11.24
N PHE A 570 11.68 -1.85 -10.05
CA PHE A 570 12.40 -1.65 -8.80
C PHE A 570 13.14 -2.93 -8.47
N PRO A 571 14.48 -2.96 -8.56
CA PRO A 571 15.26 -4.14 -8.20
C PRO A 571 15.11 -4.49 -6.71
N ALA A 572 15.42 -5.74 -6.36
CA ALA A 572 15.47 -6.15 -4.97
C ALA A 572 16.44 -5.27 -4.15
N ASN A 573 16.04 -4.95 -2.92
CA ASN A 573 16.74 -4.09 -1.96
C ASN A 573 17.00 -2.65 -2.44
N CYS A 574 16.24 -2.15 -3.45
CA CYS A 574 16.36 -0.76 -3.89
C CYS A 574 15.82 0.24 -2.85
N VAL A 575 15.08 -0.22 -1.84
CA VAL A 575 14.58 0.57 -0.72
C VAL A 575 14.84 -0.15 0.60
N ASN A 576 15.23 0.60 1.64
CA ASN A 576 15.53 0.02 2.96
C ASN A 576 14.25 -0.29 3.77
N LYS A 577 13.19 0.49 3.53
CA LYS A 577 11.85 0.31 4.12
C LYS A 577 10.81 0.40 3.02
N THR A 578 9.63 -0.17 3.24
CA THR A 578 8.53 -0.03 2.28
C THR A 578 8.16 1.43 2.08
N ILE A 579 7.99 1.82 0.82
CA ILE A 579 7.50 3.14 0.42
C ILE A 579 6.27 3.00 -0.48
N SER A 580 5.38 3.98 -0.46
CA SER A 580 4.30 4.09 -1.45
C SER A 580 4.80 4.90 -2.63
N VAL A 581 4.77 4.32 -3.82
CA VAL A 581 5.15 4.98 -5.06
C VAL A 581 3.92 5.27 -5.91
N LYS A 582 3.84 6.50 -6.41
CA LYS A 582 2.89 6.86 -7.47
C LYS A 582 3.67 7.06 -8.77
N PHE A 583 3.34 6.27 -9.78
CA PHE A 583 3.86 6.42 -11.13
C PHE A 583 2.79 7.08 -11.98
N SER A 584 3.06 8.26 -12.53
CA SER A 584 2.10 9.07 -13.29
C SER A 584 2.63 9.40 -14.68
N GLN A 585 1.73 9.55 -15.65
CA GLN A 585 2.04 9.90 -17.03
C GLN A 585 1.24 11.14 -17.44
N PHE A 586 1.91 12.16 -17.94
CA PHE A 586 1.33 13.44 -18.33
C PHE A 586 1.53 13.72 -19.82
N SER A 587 0.52 14.32 -20.44
CA SER A 587 0.65 14.88 -21.79
C SER A 587 1.37 16.23 -21.75
N ARG A 588 1.87 16.68 -22.92
CA ARG A 588 2.55 17.97 -23.09
C ARG A 588 1.78 19.15 -22.51
N ASP A 589 0.48 19.23 -22.76
CA ASP A 589 -0.36 20.36 -22.34
C ASP A 589 -0.55 20.41 -20.82
N GLN A 590 -0.46 19.25 -20.16
CA GLN A 590 -0.67 19.11 -18.71
C GLN A 590 0.56 19.58 -17.91
N LEU A 591 1.77 19.46 -18.47
CA LEU A 591 3.04 19.78 -17.79
C LEU A 591 3.15 21.21 -17.25
N SER A 592 2.60 22.18 -17.99
CA SER A 592 2.65 23.60 -17.63
C SER A 592 2.00 23.91 -16.28
N LYS A 593 1.16 23.01 -15.76
CA LYS A 593 0.41 23.18 -14.52
C LYS A 593 0.99 22.44 -13.31
N ILE A 594 1.94 21.52 -13.53
CA ILE A 594 2.46 20.59 -12.50
C ILE A 594 3.93 20.87 -12.16
N LEU A 595 4.72 21.34 -13.11
CA LEU A 595 6.09 21.74 -12.84
C LEU A 595 6.13 23.08 -12.09
N PRO A 596 7.01 23.24 -11.08
CA PRO A 596 7.32 24.54 -10.50
C PRO A 596 7.68 25.53 -11.61
N LYS A 597 7.41 26.83 -11.44
CA LYS A 597 7.65 27.87 -12.47
C LYS A 597 9.02 27.78 -13.15
N ASN A 598 10.06 27.32 -12.44
CA ASN A 598 11.41 27.15 -12.97
C ASN A 598 11.56 25.95 -13.94
N GLY A 599 10.81 24.86 -13.76
CA GLY A 599 10.85 23.67 -14.63
C GLY A 599 10.10 23.83 -15.96
N GLN A 600 9.23 24.83 -16.09
CA GLN A 600 8.44 25.06 -17.30
C GLN A 600 9.29 25.48 -18.53
N ASN A 601 10.49 26.00 -18.31
CA ASN A 601 11.31 26.65 -19.35
C ASN A 601 11.92 25.71 -20.40
N ILE A 602 12.20 24.43 -20.07
CA ILE A 602 12.76 23.47 -21.04
C ILE A 602 11.64 22.85 -21.89
N VAL A 603 10.52 22.50 -21.26
CA VAL A 603 9.35 21.88 -21.92
C VAL A 603 8.71 22.82 -22.94
N ALA A 604 8.82 24.13 -22.73
CA ALA A 604 8.29 25.14 -23.65
C ALA A 604 9.14 25.36 -24.92
N LYS A 605 10.41 24.94 -24.94
CA LYS A 605 11.35 25.24 -26.04
C LYS A 605 11.73 24.03 -26.90
N GLU A 606 11.69 22.83 -26.34
CA GLU A 606 12.07 21.59 -27.04
C GLU A 606 10.84 20.84 -27.59
N THR A 607 11.04 20.02 -28.63
CA THR A 607 10.03 19.09 -29.13
C THR A 607 10.02 17.84 -28.24
N LEU A 608 8.91 17.57 -27.56
CA LEU A 608 8.77 16.36 -26.74
C LEU A 608 8.61 15.13 -27.64
N PHE A 609 9.40 14.11 -27.38
CA PHE A 609 9.34 12.82 -28.08
C PHE A 609 8.19 11.95 -27.55
N ASP A 610 7.98 11.94 -26.23
CA ASP A 610 6.91 11.16 -25.57
C ASP A 610 6.31 11.94 -24.39
N ASN A 611 5.30 11.36 -23.75
CA ASN A 611 4.71 11.81 -22.51
C ASN A 611 5.76 11.94 -21.40
N VAL A 612 5.46 12.79 -20.41
CA VAL A 612 6.31 12.95 -19.24
C VAL A 612 5.88 11.98 -18.17
N TYR A 613 6.86 11.33 -17.56
CA TYR A 613 6.63 10.39 -16.48
C TYR A 613 7.11 11.00 -15.16
N VAL A 614 6.32 10.82 -14.10
CA VAL A 614 6.65 11.32 -12.77
C VAL A 614 6.55 10.18 -11.77
N ILE A 615 7.56 10.09 -10.92
CA ILE A 615 7.60 9.18 -9.77
C ILE A 615 7.54 10.01 -8.50
N GLU A 616 6.52 9.79 -7.69
CA GLU A 616 6.37 10.35 -6.35
C GLU A 616 6.63 9.27 -5.27
N PRO A 617 7.19 9.63 -4.10
CA PRO A 617 7.54 10.98 -3.66
C PRO A 617 8.79 11.53 -4.36
N HIS A 618 8.76 12.81 -4.73
CA HIS A 618 9.89 13.48 -5.39
C HIS A 618 11.16 13.43 -4.52
N GLU A 619 12.33 13.38 -5.16
CA GLU A 619 13.66 13.35 -4.53
C GLU A 619 13.95 12.13 -3.64
N HIS A 620 13.08 11.13 -3.61
CA HIS A 620 13.43 9.86 -2.96
C HIS A 620 14.64 9.23 -3.66
N ARG A 621 15.69 8.94 -2.89
CA ARG A 621 16.89 8.26 -3.39
C ARG A 621 16.80 6.76 -3.12
N PHE A 622 16.95 5.97 -4.17
CA PHE A 622 16.97 4.52 -4.10
C PHE A 622 18.39 4.02 -3.79
N SER A 623 18.49 2.90 -3.07
CA SER A 623 19.75 2.23 -2.77
C SER A 623 20.40 1.60 -4.01
N SER A 624 19.61 1.38 -5.07
CA SER A 624 20.06 0.91 -6.37
C SER A 624 19.23 1.56 -7.48
N ASN A 625 19.78 1.63 -8.69
CA ASN A 625 19.10 2.23 -9.83
C ASN A 625 17.78 1.52 -10.16
N ILE A 626 16.70 2.28 -10.29
CA ILE A 626 15.45 1.85 -10.90
C ILE A 626 15.60 1.81 -12.42
N GLU A 627 14.89 0.89 -13.06
CA GLU A 627 14.98 0.65 -14.50
C GLU A 627 13.68 1.02 -15.20
N PHE A 628 13.80 1.76 -16.29
CA PHE A 628 12.68 2.11 -17.15
C PHE A 628 12.82 1.41 -18.49
N GLU A 629 11.68 0.94 -19.00
CA GLU A 629 11.54 0.47 -20.37
C GLU A 629 10.31 1.14 -21.00
N ILE A 630 10.53 1.88 -22.08
CA ILE A 630 9.48 2.60 -22.80
C ILE A 630 9.50 2.16 -24.27
N PRO A 631 8.40 1.63 -24.82
CA PRO A 631 8.34 1.26 -26.23
C PRO A 631 8.24 2.50 -27.11
N LEU A 632 8.96 2.46 -28.21
CA LEU A 632 8.96 3.52 -29.22
C LEU A 632 7.80 3.29 -30.21
N LYS A 633 7.01 4.35 -30.47
CA LYS A 633 5.78 4.25 -31.29
C LYS A 633 6.05 4.16 -32.79
N GLU A 634 7.16 4.68 -33.30
CA GLU A 634 7.55 4.62 -34.72
C GLU A 634 9.05 4.38 -34.87
N PHE A 635 9.45 3.51 -35.79
CA PHE A 635 10.87 3.19 -36.05
C PHE A 635 11.28 3.93 -37.33
N ASN A 636 11.89 5.10 -37.20
CA ASN A 636 12.58 5.77 -38.31
C ASN A 636 14.08 5.84 -38.00
N ASP A 637 14.91 5.70 -39.02
CA ASP A 637 16.40 5.64 -38.93
C ASP A 637 17.06 6.86 -38.24
N ASN A 638 16.27 7.86 -37.82
CA ASN A 638 16.66 9.08 -37.12
C ASN A 638 16.64 8.99 -35.57
N GLU A 639 16.25 7.88 -34.95
CA GLU A 639 16.11 7.76 -33.48
C GLU A 639 17.42 7.69 -32.66
N LYS A 640 18.58 8.03 -33.25
CA LYS A 640 19.82 8.34 -32.48
C LYS A 640 19.77 9.70 -31.75
N ASN A 641 18.61 10.36 -31.73
CA ASN A 641 18.42 11.74 -31.31
C ASN A 641 17.44 11.91 -30.12
N ILE A 642 17.12 10.87 -29.36
CA ILE A 642 16.24 11.02 -28.17
C ILE A 642 17.10 11.18 -26.91
N ASP A 643 16.93 12.30 -26.22
CA ASP A 643 17.56 12.57 -24.93
C ASP A 643 16.52 12.42 -23.80
N VAL A 644 16.86 11.66 -22.77
CA VAL A 644 16.06 11.54 -21.54
C VAL A 644 16.62 12.50 -20.50
N LEU A 645 15.77 13.41 -20.02
CA LEU A 645 16.11 14.45 -19.07
C LEU A 645 15.38 14.24 -17.75
N GLN A 646 16.09 14.26 -16.63
CA GLN A 646 15.52 14.23 -15.29
C GLN A 646 15.56 15.62 -14.66
N PHE A 647 14.43 16.10 -14.14
CA PHE A 647 14.38 17.38 -13.44
C PHE A 647 14.99 17.25 -12.03
N GLU A 648 15.96 18.13 -11.73
CA GLU A 648 16.54 18.28 -10.40
C GLU A 648 15.98 19.54 -9.72
N PRO A 649 15.07 19.41 -8.72
CA PRO A 649 14.33 20.54 -8.19
C PRO A 649 15.20 21.58 -7.47
N ARG A 650 16.28 21.15 -6.80
CA ARG A 650 17.13 22.02 -5.97
C ARG A 650 17.83 23.11 -6.78
N ASN A 651 18.34 22.73 -7.94
CA ASN A 651 19.05 23.62 -8.83
C ASN A 651 18.15 24.15 -9.95
N GLY A 652 16.95 23.59 -10.12
CA GLY A 652 16.03 23.95 -11.19
C GLY A 652 16.56 23.59 -12.58
N VAL A 653 17.44 22.59 -12.67
CA VAL A 653 18.08 22.15 -13.91
C VAL A 653 17.57 20.78 -14.33
N TYR A 654 17.82 20.43 -15.59
CA TYR A 654 17.57 19.10 -16.11
C TYR A 654 18.89 18.37 -16.37
N LEU A 655 19.00 17.16 -15.86
CA LEU A 655 20.17 16.30 -16.02
C LEU A 655 19.88 15.26 -17.12
N LYS A 656 20.78 15.13 -18.08
CA LYS A 656 20.67 14.11 -19.12
C LYS A 656 21.04 12.73 -18.56
N LEU A 657 20.16 11.76 -18.74
CA LEU A 657 20.39 10.38 -18.33
C LEU A 657 20.99 9.54 -19.47
N PRO A 658 21.89 8.58 -19.17
CA PRO A 658 22.34 7.60 -20.14
C PRO A 658 21.18 6.71 -20.60
N THR A 659 21.07 6.51 -21.91
CA THR A 659 20.02 5.71 -22.54
C THR A 659 20.62 4.57 -23.35
N THR A 660 19.92 3.45 -23.40
CA THR A 660 20.22 2.33 -24.29
C THR A 660 18.99 1.96 -25.11
N PHE A 661 19.21 1.64 -26.38
CA PHE A 661 18.15 1.26 -27.30
C PHE A 661 18.21 -0.24 -27.54
N ASP A 662 17.16 -0.95 -27.16
CA ASP A 662 16.96 -2.35 -27.54
C ASP A 662 16.26 -2.39 -28.90
N THR A 663 17.05 -2.52 -29.96
CA THR A 663 16.57 -2.52 -31.35
C THR A 663 15.66 -3.70 -31.65
N ASN A 664 15.84 -4.84 -30.96
CA ASN A 664 15.07 -6.06 -31.21
C ASN A 664 13.65 -5.93 -30.65
N ASN A 665 13.53 -5.38 -29.44
CA ASN A 665 12.24 -5.20 -28.78
C ASN A 665 11.63 -3.81 -28.98
N ARG A 666 12.35 -2.89 -29.66
CA ARG A 666 11.96 -1.48 -29.89
C ARG A 666 11.70 -0.71 -28.59
N MET A 667 12.58 -0.90 -27.62
CA MET A 667 12.46 -0.29 -26.29
C MET A 667 13.61 0.68 -26.02
N LEU A 668 13.27 1.88 -25.58
CA LEU A 668 14.19 2.80 -24.92
C LEU A 668 14.33 2.39 -23.45
N LYS A 669 15.56 2.14 -23.01
CA LYS A 669 15.87 1.81 -21.63
C LYS A 669 16.76 2.87 -21.00
N PHE A 670 16.47 3.22 -19.75
CA PHE A 670 17.31 4.11 -18.96
C PHE A 670 17.19 3.77 -17.48
N ARG A 671 18.11 4.32 -16.69
CA ARG A 671 18.20 4.07 -15.26
C ARG A 671 18.25 5.39 -14.51
N SER A 672 17.71 5.41 -13.30
CA SER A 672 17.85 6.52 -12.36
C SER A 672 17.99 6.00 -10.94
N ASP A 673 18.74 6.70 -10.10
CA ASP A 673 18.86 6.42 -8.67
C ASP A 673 17.86 7.24 -7.83
N THR A 674 17.05 8.08 -8.47
CA THR A 674 16.18 9.04 -7.79
C THR A 674 14.80 9.11 -8.43
N ALA A 675 13.77 9.26 -7.58
CA ALA A 675 12.42 9.58 -8.02
C ALA A 675 12.30 11.06 -8.45
N GLY A 676 11.50 11.35 -9.47
CA GLY A 676 11.31 12.70 -9.96
C GLY A 676 10.56 12.75 -11.28
N VAL A 677 10.84 13.81 -12.05
CA VAL A 677 10.20 14.06 -13.34
C VAL A 677 11.15 13.69 -14.48
N PHE A 678 10.68 12.87 -15.42
CA PHE A 678 11.42 12.36 -16.56
C PHE A 678 10.78 12.86 -17.86
N VAL A 679 11.56 13.59 -18.66
CA VAL A 679 11.14 14.24 -19.90
C VAL A 679 11.93 13.68 -21.07
N PHE A 680 11.26 13.45 -22.20
CA PHE A 680 11.82 12.85 -23.41
C PHE A 680 11.82 13.93 -24.48
N VAL A 681 13.01 14.32 -24.96
CA VAL A 681 13.15 15.40 -25.95
C VAL A 681 13.82 14.88 -27.21
N GLU A 682 13.33 15.36 -28.36
CA GLU A 682 14.00 15.16 -29.64
C GLU A 682 15.12 16.18 -29.81
N ARG A 683 16.33 15.70 -30.06
CA ARG A 683 17.48 16.54 -30.36
C ARG A 683 17.29 17.19 -31.73
N SER A 684 17.03 18.50 -31.74
CA SER A 684 17.00 19.29 -32.97
C SER A 684 18.34 19.16 -33.71
N SER A 685 18.32 18.54 -34.89
CA SER A 685 19.40 18.61 -35.87
C SER A 685 19.42 20.01 -36.51
N SER A 686 19.65 21.03 -35.69
CA SER A 686 19.83 22.38 -36.18
C SER A 686 20.99 22.40 -37.18
N PRO A 687 20.81 22.89 -38.41
CA PRO A 687 21.89 23.03 -39.38
C PRO A 687 22.77 24.25 -39.03
N ILE A 688 23.28 24.31 -37.79
CA ILE A 688 24.26 25.32 -37.37
C ILE A 688 25.54 25.21 -38.23
N TRP A 689 25.82 24.02 -38.78
CA TRP A 689 26.88 23.81 -39.77
C TRP A 689 26.70 24.65 -41.04
N ILE A 690 25.46 24.93 -41.47
CA ILE A 690 25.22 25.75 -42.67
C ILE A 690 25.55 27.21 -42.38
N ALA A 691 25.18 27.75 -41.22
CA ALA A 691 25.56 29.11 -40.82
C ALA A 691 27.08 29.23 -40.55
N GLY A 692 27.69 28.22 -39.92
CA GLY A 692 29.12 28.20 -39.60
C GLY A 692 30.05 28.03 -40.81
N VAL A 693 29.55 27.49 -41.93
CA VAL A 693 30.35 27.26 -43.15
C VAL A 693 30.00 28.26 -44.26
N VAL A 694 28.72 28.55 -44.48
CA VAL A 694 28.30 29.41 -45.61
C VAL A 694 28.62 30.89 -45.36
N ILE A 695 28.44 31.39 -44.14
CA ILE A 695 28.70 32.79 -43.80
C ILE A 695 30.19 33.16 -43.98
N PRO A 696 31.17 32.37 -43.45
CA PRO A 696 32.58 32.67 -43.70
C PRO A 696 32.98 32.50 -45.16
N ILE A 697 32.41 31.54 -45.91
CA ILE A 697 32.70 31.40 -47.36
C ILE A 697 32.21 32.62 -48.14
N VAL A 698 31.00 33.12 -47.85
CA VAL A 698 30.46 34.33 -48.49
C VAL A 698 31.28 35.56 -48.12
N LEU A 699 31.71 35.70 -46.86
CA LEU A 699 32.61 36.77 -46.43
C LEU A 699 33.98 36.71 -47.11
N ILE A 700 34.56 35.52 -47.26
CA ILE A 700 35.82 35.33 -47.99
C ILE A 700 35.66 35.73 -49.46
N ILE A 701 34.57 35.33 -50.12
CA ILE A 701 34.29 35.71 -51.52
C ILE A 701 34.14 37.23 -51.66
N ILE A 702 33.42 37.89 -50.74
CA ILE A 702 33.26 39.35 -50.74
C ILE A 702 34.60 40.05 -50.52
N ILE A 703 35.44 39.57 -49.61
CA ILE A 703 36.78 40.11 -49.35
C ILE A 703 37.66 39.95 -50.59
N VAL A 704 37.66 38.77 -51.24
CA VAL A 704 38.44 38.51 -52.46
C VAL A 704 38.00 39.42 -53.61
N ILE A 705 36.69 39.55 -53.85
CA ILE A 705 36.14 40.43 -54.89
C ILE A 705 36.48 41.90 -54.59
N SER A 706 36.31 42.34 -53.34
CA SER A 706 36.61 43.71 -52.92
C SER A 706 38.11 44.02 -53.06
N THR A 707 38.97 43.04 -52.77
CA THR A 707 40.42 43.15 -52.93
C THR A 707 40.80 43.23 -54.41
N ILE A 708 40.22 42.39 -55.27
CA ILE A 708 40.45 42.42 -56.73
C ILE A 708 39.99 43.76 -57.33
N VAL A 709 38.82 44.27 -56.92
CA VAL A 709 38.31 45.57 -57.37
C VAL A 709 39.20 46.71 -56.88
N TYR A 710 39.62 46.71 -55.61
CA TYR A 710 40.51 47.71 -55.05
C TYR A 710 41.84 47.81 -55.80
N PHE A 711 42.49 46.67 -56.11
CA PHE A 711 43.75 46.66 -56.85
C PHE A 711 43.61 46.96 -58.34
N LYS A 712 42.42 46.79 -58.93
CA LYS A 712 42.13 47.23 -60.30
C LYS A 712 42.03 48.75 -60.42
N PHE A 713 41.67 49.45 -59.34
CA PHE A 713 41.48 50.91 -59.33
C PHE A 713 42.56 51.69 -58.56
N SER A 714 43.55 51.03 -57.94
CA SER A 714 44.65 51.70 -57.22
C SER A 714 45.98 50.93 -57.33
N PRO A 715 46.74 51.08 -58.43
CA PRO A 715 47.92 50.26 -58.71
C PRO A 715 49.17 50.55 -57.85
N ASN A 716 49.18 51.63 -57.06
CA ASN A 716 50.40 52.14 -56.40
C ASN A 716 50.38 52.16 -54.86
N SER A 717 49.47 51.45 -54.19
CA SER A 717 49.45 51.41 -52.71
C SER A 717 49.82 50.04 -52.13
N ILE A 718 50.97 50.02 -51.45
CA ILE A 718 51.38 49.13 -50.34
C ILE A 718 51.58 47.64 -50.66
N SER A 719 52.72 47.12 -50.18
CA SER A 719 53.20 45.75 -50.45
C SER A 719 52.25 44.66 -49.92
N PHE A 720 52.02 43.65 -50.75
CA PHE A 720 51.19 42.46 -50.52
C PHE A 720 51.51 41.70 -49.21
N ARG A 721 52.68 41.94 -48.60
CA ARG A 721 53.16 41.20 -47.43
C ARG A 721 52.52 41.63 -46.10
N MET A 722 51.97 42.84 -45.97
CA MET A 722 51.34 43.28 -44.71
C MET A 722 49.87 42.86 -44.57
N LEU A 723 49.13 42.71 -45.68
CA LEU A 723 47.71 42.35 -45.63
C LEU A 723 47.50 40.84 -45.37
N ALA A 724 48.38 40.00 -45.91
CA ALA A 724 48.31 38.54 -45.74
C ALA A 724 48.54 38.08 -44.29
N VAL A 725 49.36 38.81 -43.52
CA VAL A 725 49.72 38.45 -42.14
C VAL A 725 48.74 39.01 -41.11
N CYS A 726 48.16 40.19 -41.35
CA CYS A 726 47.27 40.82 -40.36
C CYS A 726 45.78 40.48 -40.54
N VAL A 727 45.33 40.03 -41.72
CA VAL A 727 43.90 39.76 -41.97
C VAL A 727 43.62 38.28 -42.21
N VAL A 728 44.46 37.59 -42.98
CA VAL A 728 44.19 36.20 -43.37
C VAL A 728 44.55 35.22 -42.25
N THR A 729 45.64 35.45 -41.53
CA THR A 729 46.12 34.54 -40.46
C THR A 729 45.19 34.47 -39.23
N PRO A 730 44.64 35.58 -38.70
CA PRO A 730 43.69 35.52 -37.58
C PRO A 730 42.38 34.85 -37.97
N ILE A 731 41.86 35.11 -39.18
CA ILE A 731 40.61 34.51 -39.67
C ILE A 731 40.78 33.00 -39.87
N PHE A 732 41.93 32.55 -40.36
CA PHE A 732 42.25 31.13 -40.55
C PHE A 732 42.46 30.38 -39.21
N LEU A 733 43.00 31.06 -38.19
CA LEU A 733 43.15 30.51 -36.83
C LEU A 733 41.79 30.39 -36.13
N VAL A 734 40.93 31.40 -36.25
CA VAL A 734 39.58 31.39 -35.69
C VAL A 734 38.70 30.32 -36.35
N THR A 735 38.81 30.13 -37.67
CA THR A 735 38.06 29.06 -38.36
C THR A 735 38.58 27.67 -38.03
N MET A 736 39.89 27.47 -37.82
CA MET A 736 40.45 26.20 -37.34
C MET A 736 40.09 25.88 -35.89
N GLU A 737 40.02 26.86 -34.99
CA GLU A 737 39.55 26.66 -33.61
C GLU A 737 38.05 26.33 -33.55
N ILE A 738 37.22 26.97 -34.39
CA ILE A 738 35.79 26.63 -34.54
C ILE A 738 35.63 25.21 -35.12
N PHE A 739 36.51 24.77 -36.02
CA PHE A 739 36.50 23.41 -36.57
C PHE A 739 36.92 22.34 -35.55
N ASN A 740 37.88 22.65 -34.66
CA ASN A 740 38.38 21.72 -33.65
C ASN A 740 37.50 21.62 -32.41
N HIS A 741 36.70 22.65 -32.08
CA HIS A 741 35.82 22.67 -30.90
C HIS A 741 34.39 22.18 -31.13
N GLY A 742 34.14 21.41 -32.19
CA GLY A 742 32.86 20.75 -32.45
C GLY A 742 32.39 19.70 -31.40
N LYS A 743 32.97 19.66 -30.20
CA LYS A 743 32.51 18.87 -29.07
C LYS A 743 32.20 19.76 -27.87
N GLU A 744 30.91 19.80 -27.55
CA GLU A 744 30.32 20.09 -26.24
C GLU A 744 30.97 21.21 -25.41
N GLN A 745 30.50 22.46 -25.59
CA GLN A 745 30.45 23.42 -24.49
C GLN A 745 29.45 24.53 -24.80
N THR A 746 28.42 24.67 -23.96
CA THR A 746 27.35 25.66 -24.12
C THR A 746 27.85 27.10 -23.92
N PHE A 747 27.29 28.02 -24.71
CA PHE A 747 27.50 29.49 -24.74
C PHE A 747 27.54 30.20 -23.36
N TYR A 748 27.05 29.56 -22.29
CA TYR A 748 27.05 30.07 -20.93
C TYR A 748 28.45 30.12 -20.28
N GLU A 749 29.35 29.19 -20.61
CA GLU A 749 30.73 29.19 -20.10
C GLU A 749 31.61 30.24 -20.81
N TYR A 750 31.28 30.57 -22.07
CA TYR A 750 32.01 31.56 -22.86
C TYR A 750 31.80 33.00 -22.34
N ARG A 751 30.60 33.32 -21.85
CA ARG A 751 30.28 34.61 -21.22
C ARG A 751 31.07 34.86 -19.93
N ASN A 752 31.29 33.83 -19.13
CA ASN A 752 32.03 33.95 -17.87
C ASN A 752 33.55 34.06 -18.06
N ARG A 753 34.10 33.47 -19.14
CA ARG A 753 35.53 33.65 -19.49
C ARG A 753 35.85 35.03 -20.05
N ILE A 754 34.95 35.64 -20.82
CA ILE A 754 35.13 37.02 -21.32
C ILE A 754 35.07 38.04 -20.18
N LEU A 755 34.21 37.82 -19.18
CA LEU A 755 34.15 38.68 -17.99
C LEU A 755 35.39 38.55 -17.09
N HIS A 756 36.09 37.41 -17.11
CA HIS A 756 37.34 37.23 -16.36
C HIS A 756 38.56 37.86 -17.02
N TYR A 757 38.59 37.92 -18.37
CA TYR A 757 39.67 38.57 -19.12
C TYR A 757 39.61 40.10 -19.06
N HIS A 758 38.42 40.70 -19.00
CA HIS A 758 38.29 42.16 -18.91
C HIS A 758 38.56 42.76 -17.52
N SER A 759 38.65 41.94 -16.47
CA SER A 759 39.01 42.38 -15.11
C SER A 759 40.52 42.42 -14.83
N PHE A 760 41.36 41.85 -15.70
CA PHE A 760 42.81 41.81 -15.49
C PHE A 760 43.57 43.00 -16.09
N ASP A 761 43.02 43.70 -17.10
CA ASP A 761 43.71 44.79 -17.81
C ASP A 761 43.44 46.23 -17.29
N ILE A 762 42.61 46.38 -16.24
CA ILE A 762 42.28 47.71 -15.67
C ILE A 762 43.14 48.07 -14.44
N LEU A 763 44.04 47.18 -13.99
CA LEU A 763 44.80 47.37 -12.75
C LEU A 763 46.27 47.79 -12.92
N GLU A 764 46.81 47.88 -14.14
CA GLU A 764 48.24 48.19 -14.35
C GLU A 764 48.56 49.63 -14.80
N LEU A 765 47.56 50.51 -14.84
CA LEU A 765 47.74 51.94 -15.16
C LEU A 765 46.97 52.84 -14.19
N ARG A 766 47.38 52.87 -12.91
CA ARG A 766 47.32 54.04 -12.01
C ARG A 766 47.68 53.66 -10.57
N ARG A 767 48.90 54.02 -10.14
CA ARG A 767 49.24 54.80 -8.91
C ARG A 767 50.60 54.39 -8.34
N LYS A 768 51.59 55.27 -8.52
CA LYS A 768 52.56 55.56 -7.45
C LYS A 768 51.80 56.28 -6.32
N PRO A 769 52.12 56.01 -5.05
CA PRO A 769 52.83 57.05 -4.31
C PRO A 769 53.90 56.53 -3.31
N CYS A 770 54.88 57.41 -3.09
CA CYS A 770 55.63 57.75 -1.87
C CYS A 770 56.10 56.66 -0.87
N GLN A 771 57.39 56.76 -0.57
CA GLN A 771 58.16 56.05 0.46
C GLN A 771 57.63 56.26 1.89
N ALA A 772 57.76 55.24 2.75
CA ALA A 772 58.74 55.16 3.85
C ALA A 772 58.24 54.40 5.10
N THR A 773 59.16 53.56 5.62
CA THR A 773 59.38 53.14 7.02
C THR A 773 58.50 52.07 7.72
N LYS A 774 59.15 50.90 7.89
CA LYS A 774 59.49 50.18 9.15
C LYS A 774 58.35 49.77 10.12
N LYS A 775 58.24 48.44 10.29
CA LYS A 775 58.70 47.61 11.45
C LYS A 775 57.60 46.68 12.03
N TYR A 776 57.87 45.35 11.94
CA TYR A 776 57.64 44.23 12.90
C TYR A 776 56.38 44.27 13.78
N SER A 777 55.58 43.21 13.91
CA SER A 777 55.89 41.78 14.07
C SER A 777 54.88 40.86 13.39
#